data_AF-A0AAN2BL48-F1
#
_entry.id   AF-A0AAN2BL48-F1
#
_cell.length_a   1.000
_cell.length_b   1.000
_cell.length_c   1.000
_cell.angle_alpha   90.00
_cell.angle_beta   90.00
_cell.angle_gamma   90.00
#
_symmetry.space_group_name_H-M   'P 1'
#
loop_
_entity.id
_entity.type
_entity.pdbx_description
1 polymer ?
#
loop_
_entity_poly.entity_id
_entity_poly.type
_entity_poly.pdbx_seq_one_letter_code
_entity_poly.pdbx_strand_id
1 'polypeptide(L)'
;MRQELLAKPESERSDLDLRVLDDFSFPMSLSSFNDHDWDGLSLRKDYRSFNPPSPLREPFHSLFSYMPKEALRLLKSLCNHAMTSWRQLHQFSHNSEGNPLPLKIAFPWGEQIFWGTDREYLWFRSMWAPDAIGCGFMALEEWCFSELERGRNVDELMKEILEGNECIAALGIASMITIHTEVVSEVTLSLVSSQRLLAADFNRMRQDLSSSANLMGFMNRADMPHVDAIRAANNRMVRKKELRWMVPRFVFSGESISQRISEVILNFKHNLPYQYEEHRKISGATEHLTAQANKYAELVDEKNYQTYRAEENSDDIAIVHVSPSASTPENVAKAKEASTYLRQSNLWNWASECLKDKVLREGFTVDGAIKFAKEIDSHTLFENSDDFIGDEDQRLEIGTRRGAVASAAAIALTFRDGVGDSDLDWGRSILSRAISLKEKRGPMWAEQSLIPWHHLIFVVKAIGSEIRYGTATESATIDLICLVTYPLEIVSLSVIEEAVKLWSDDPKLVWVILWLAFSLCHIPRRQKYDEPLDDSTDDFALTIHKAIEFYTQSEQWPPLPLPPPAWVRVSKEKENRFHFHEDYEWNDIEDTSVNWGEPDVFWNSKKASEIISKIPFEEVLNSEAKGLLIDFFASVLVWTNEKNSPPWVKRGRRNQSPTRIIEWTHALGSRLGHVAGLIPFDEFQPILFDPVMRLEDENCWALLSPFTSTYICGYVYDATVIPEDAKQILDLCLNRFLEAPVFKRDSYRGGKFSGFDQPRLVETLMFVSIERAELAARFVNGDWSDIGFIIPLVDKFVRAGGWAASVMDPYLTLCERSKEYYPAEVFANQIISIIHGGSDNLKGWHGTFIPARIAELVQFFAHRDTPLNLALAKKFLRILDILVDMGDRRSAALQLGESFREVRLPS
;
A
#
# COMPACT_ATOMS: atom_id res chain seq x y z
N MET A 1 -34.01 -27.29 14.56
CA MET A 1 -33.18 -27.26 15.78
C MET A 1 -33.98 -27.29 17.09
N ARG A 2 -34.65 -26.23 17.58
CA ARG A 2 -35.39 -26.28 18.88
C ARG A 2 -36.49 -27.36 18.91
N GLN A 3 -37.23 -27.52 17.82
CA GLN A 3 -38.23 -28.60 17.70
C GLN A 3 -37.60 -30.00 17.68
N GLU A 4 -36.38 -30.16 17.16
CA GLU A 4 -35.64 -31.43 17.18
C GLU A 4 -35.06 -31.73 18.57
N LEU A 5 -34.64 -30.71 19.31
CA LEU A 5 -34.19 -30.85 20.70
C LEU A 5 -35.35 -31.16 21.65
N LEU A 6 -36.53 -30.57 21.42
CA LEU A 6 -37.76 -30.88 22.16
C LEU A 6 -38.33 -32.27 21.83
N ALA A 7 -38.02 -32.81 20.64
CA ALA A 7 -38.40 -34.16 20.24
C ALA A 7 -37.56 -35.25 20.95
N LYS A 8 -36.42 -34.91 21.54
CA LYS A 8 -35.67 -35.82 22.43
C LYS A 8 -36.38 -35.96 23.78
N PRO A 9 -36.49 -37.18 24.35
CA PRO A 9 -36.97 -37.39 25.72
C PRO A 9 -36.13 -36.59 26.73
N GLU A 10 -36.76 -36.02 27.76
CA GLU A 10 -36.06 -35.19 28.77
C GLU A 10 -34.88 -35.91 29.44
N SER A 11 -34.98 -37.22 29.64
CA SER A 11 -33.92 -38.06 30.23
C SER A 11 -32.69 -38.24 29.34
N GLU A 12 -32.76 -37.87 28.05
CA GLU A 12 -31.70 -38.03 27.06
C GLU A 12 -31.12 -36.69 26.58
N ARG A 13 -31.59 -35.56 27.12
CA ARG A 13 -31.06 -34.24 26.82
C ARG A 13 -29.76 -34.04 27.60
N SER A 14 -28.69 -33.62 26.91
CA SER A 14 -27.45 -33.26 27.57
C SER A 14 -27.57 -31.90 28.30
N ASP A 15 -26.67 -31.61 29.24
CA ASP A 15 -26.60 -30.28 29.88
C ASP A 15 -26.44 -29.13 28.87
N LEU A 16 -25.82 -29.42 27.71
CA LEU A 16 -25.70 -28.47 26.60
C LEU A 16 -27.06 -28.24 25.91
N ASP A 17 -27.84 -29.30 25.71
CA ASP A 17 -29.19 -29.23 25.11
C ASP A 17 -30.17 -28.48 26.02
N LEU A 18 -30.06 -28.68 27.34
CA LEU A 18 -30.88 -27.98 28.35
C LEU A 18 -30.56 -26.49 28.42
N ARG A 19 -29.27 -26.11 28.37
CA ARG A 19 -28.86 -24.69 28.31
C ARG A 19 -29.34 -23.98 27.04
N VAL A 20 -29.35 -24.67 25.89
CA VAL A 20 -29.88 -24.14 24.64
C VAL A 20 -31.41 -23.95 24.68
N LEU A 21 -32.11 -24.72 25.52
CA LEU A 21 -33.56 -24.61 25.71
C LEU A 21 -33.95 -23.54 26.74
N ASP A 22 -33.17 -23.36 27.81
CA ASP A 22 -33.41 -22.38 28.88
C ASP A 22 -32.94 -20.96 28.53
N ASP A 23 -31.84 -20.81 27.78
CA ASP A 23 -31.15 -19.52 27.63
C ASP A 23 -31.36 -18.87 26.25
N PHE A 24 -32.61 -18.85 25.78
CA PHE A 24 -33.00 -18.21 24.51
C PHE A 24 -33.04 -16.67 24.59
N SER A 25 -32.20 -16.08 25.44
CA SER A 25 -31.95 -14.63 25.52
C SER A 25 -30.53 -14.24 25.10
N PHE A 26 -29.69 -15.19 24.68
CA PHE A 26 -28.60 -14.87 23.77
C PHE A 26 -29.16 -14.79 22.36
N PRO A 27 -29.05 -13.65 21.65
CA PRO A 27 -29.09 -13.70 20.21
C PRO A 27 -27.82 -14.47 19.81
N MET A 28 -27.94 -15.79 19.70
CA MET A 28 -27.23 -16.50 18.66
C MET A 28 -27.75 -15.91 17.36
N SER A 29 -27.20 -14.75 17.00
CA SER A 29 -26.98 -14.37 15.64
C SER A 29 -26.37 -15.60 14.99
N LEU A 30 -27.23 -16.40 14.32
CA LEU A 30 -26.84 -16.94 13.02
C LEU A 30 -26.22 -15.73 12.33
N SER A 31 -24.89 -15.66 12.29
CA SER A 31 -24.17 -14.47 11.85
C SER A 31 -24.89 -13.97 10.61
N SER A 32 -25.53 -12.80 10.70
CA SER A 32 -25.99 -12.13 9.49
C SER A 32 -24.78 -12.08 8.58
N PHE A 33 -24.90 -12.62 7.36
CA PHE A 33 -23.81 -12.54 6.39
C PHE A 33 -23.30 -11.11 6.37
N ASN A 34 -22.00 -10.94 6.61
CA ASN A 34 -21.37 -9.63 6.64
C ASN A 34 -20.55 -9.43 5.36
N ASP A 35 -19.98 -8.25 5.19
CA ASP A 35 -19.24 -7.92 3.97
C ASP A 35 -17.99 -8.82 3.78
N HIS A 36 -17.43 -9.37 4.86
CA HIS A 36 -16.31 -10.31 4.76
C HIS A 36 -16.69 -11.66 4.16
N ASP A 37 -17.96 -12.07 4.23
CA ASP A 37 -18.43 -13.29 3.57
C ASP A 37 -18.42 -13.13 2.04
N TRP A 38 -18.72 -11.93 1.54
CA TRP A 38 -18.63 -11.57 0.13
C TRP A 38 -17.19 -11.52 -0.39
N ASP A 39 -16.23 -11.15 0.47
CA ASP A 39 -14.81 -11.15 0.13
C ASP A 39 -14.19 -12.54 0.20
N GLY A 40 -14.59 -13.35 1.19
CA GLY A 40 -13.99 -14.66 1.47
C GLY A 40 -14.58 -15.82 0.67
N LEU A 41 -15.87 -15.78 0.36
CA LEU A 41 -16.62 -16.82 -0.37
C LEU A 41 -16.37 -18.25 0.15
N SER A 42 -16.28 -18.38 1.47
CA SER A 42 -15.98 -19.63 2.20
C SER A 42 -14.56 -20.20 1.97
N LEU A 43 -13.63 -19.41 1.44
CA LEU A 43 -12.21 -19.77 1.34
C LEU A 43 -11.46 -19.24 2.58
N ARG A 44 -10.95 -20.14 3.43
CA ARG A 44 -10.20 -19.77 4.65
C ARG A 44 -8.84 -19.15 4.30
N LYS A 45 -8.49 -18.06 5.00
CA LYS A 45 -7.24 -17.31 4.81
C LYS A 45 -5.99 -17.96 5.45
N ASP A 46 -6.16 -18.92 6.35
CA ASP A 46 -5.04 -19.45 7.16
C ASP A 46 -4.47 -20.77 6.65
N TYR A 47 -3.29 -20.68 6.01
CA TYR A 47 -2.09 -21.42 6.44
C TYR A 47 -0.78 -20.90 5.82
N ARG A 48 -0.84 -20.16 4.70
CA ARG A 48 0.29 -19.40 4.11
C ARG A 48 -0.28 -18.21 3.34
N SER A 49 -0.05 -17.00 3.84
CA SER A 49 -0.70 -15.77 3.37
C SER A 49 -0.61 -15.58 1.85
N PHE A 50 -1.75 -15.71 1.17
CA PHE A 50 -1.95 -15.35 -0.24
C PHE A 50 -2.10 -13.83 -0.45
N ASN A 51 -2.11 -13.05 0.63
CA ASN A 51 -2.24 -11.60 0.62
C ASN A 51 -0.85 -10.95 0.81
N PRO A 52 -0.43 -9.99 -0.03
CA PRO A 52 -1.08 -9.60 -1.29
C PRO A 52 -0.94 -10.65 -2.40
N PRO A 53 -1.95 -10.80 -3.29
CA PRO A 53 -1.93 -11.82 -4.35
C PRO A 53 -0.80 -11.64 -5.36
N SER A 54 -0.14 -12.75 -5.73
CA SER A 54 0.95 -12.73 -6.72
C SER A 54 1.07 -14.06 -7.48
N PRO A 55 1.52 -14.04 -8.75
CA PRO A 55 1.80 -15.27 -9.52
C PRO A 55 2.90 -16.16 -8.91
N LEU A 56 3.76 -15.61 -8.04
CA LEU A 56 4.88 -16.34 -7.42
C LEU A 56 4.50 -16.98 -6.08
N ARG A 57 3.26 -16.79 -5.60
CA ARG A 57 2.82 -17.36 -4.31
C ARG A 57 2.57 -18.86 -4.46
N GLU A 58 3.17 -19.61 -3.56
CA GLU A 58 2.94 -21.06 -3.46
C GLU A 58 1.53 -21.36 -2.91
N PRO A 59 0.87 -22.44 -3.37
CA PRO A 59 1.43 -23.54 -4.18
C PRO A 59 1.28 -23.37 -5.70
N PHE A 60 0.58 -22.34 -6.19
CA PHE A 60 0.20 -22.25 -7.60
C PHE A 60 1.41 -22.12 -8.53
N HIS A 61 2.41 -21.33 -8.12
CA HIS A 61 3.65 -21.17 -8.88
C HIS A 61 4.30 -22.53 -9.17
N SER A 62 4.65 -23.29 -8.13
CA SER A 62 5.26 -24.61 -8.30
C SER A 62 4.31 -25.61 -8.98
N LEU A 63 3.01 -25.58 -8.68
CA LEU A 63 2.05 -26.50 -9.30
C LEU A 63 1.97 -26.29 -10.81
N PHE A 64 1.91 -25.06 -11.31
CA PHE A 64 1.91 -24.82 -12.76
C PHE A 64 3.26 -25.15 -13.41
N SER A 65 4.38 -24.97 -12.71
CA SER A 65 5.70 -25.33 -13.22
C SER A 65 5.92 -26.84 -13.35
N TYR A 66 5.46 -27.64 -12.39
CA TYR A 66 5.79 -29.07 -12.32
C TYR A 66 4.61 -30.00 -12.60
N MET A 67 3.38 -29.60 -12.24
CA MET A 67 2.17 -30.44 -12.28
C MET A 67 0.93 -29.65 -12.78
N PRO A 68 0.96 -29.07 -13.99
CA PRO A 68 -0.05 -28.11 -14.45
C PRO A 68 -1.48 -28.65 -14.46
N LYS A 69 -1.66 -29.96 -14.73
CA LYS A 69 -2.99 -30.60 -14.67
C LYS A 69 -3.60 -30.57 -13.26
N GLU A 70 -2.79 -30.77 -12.23
CA GLU A 70 -3.24 -30.67 -10.84
C GLU A 70 -3.48 -29.22 -10.42
N ALA A 71 -2.66 -28.29 -10.93
CA ALA A 71 -2.87 -26.85 -10.74
C ALA A 71 -4.24 -26.41 -11.28
N LEU A 72 -4.55 -26.79 -12.53
CA LEU A 72 -5.83 -26.51 -13.19
C LEU A 72 -7.00 -27.15 -12.43
N ARG A 73 -6.87 -28.42 -12.02
CA ARG A 73 -7.90 -29.12 -11.25
C ARG A 73 -8.19 -28.41 -9.91
N LEU A 74 -7.15 -27.99 -9.20
CA LEU A 74 -7.27 -27.27 -7.93
C LEU A 74 -7.93 -25.91 -8.14
N LEU A 75 -7.42 -25.09 -9.05
CA LEU A 75 -7.95 -23.75 -9.32
C LEU A 75 -9.42 -23.82 -9.76
N LYS A 76 -9.77 -24.70 -10.69
CA LYS A 76 -11.16 -24.93 -11.11
C LYS A 76 -12.06 -25.32 -9.95
N SER A 77 -11.60 -26.20 -9.06
CA SER A 77 -12.38 -26.61 -7.89
C SER A 77 -12.62 -25.45 -6.92
N LEU A 78 -11.61 -24.60 -6.70
CA LEU A 78 -11.73 -23.39 -5.87
C LEU A 78 -12.68 -22.37 -6.50
N CYS A 79 -12.56 -22.11 -7.80
CA CYS A 79 -13.44 -21.21 -8.53
C CYS A 79 -14.91 -21.67 -8.48
N ASN A 80 -15.18 -22.94 -8.76
CA ASN A 80 -16.54 -23.48 -8.71
C ASN A 80 -17.11 -23.46 -7.28
N HIS A 81 -16.29 -23.71 -6.27
CA HIS A 81 -16.69 -23.58 -4.87
C HIS A 81 -17.04 -22.13 -4.52
N ALA A 82 -16.19 -21.16 -4.89
CA ALA A 82 -16.43 -19.75 -4.66
C ALA A 82 -17.69 -19.25 -5.38
N MET A 83 -17.94 -19.68 -6.63
CA MET A 83 -19.18 -19.37 -7.35
C MET A 83 -20.43 -19.97 -6.70
N THR A 84 -20.30 -21.14 -6.07
CA THR A 84 -21.39 -21.72 -5.28
C THR A 84 -21.69 -20.87 -4.05
N SER A 85 -20.67 -20.47 -3.29
CA SER A 85 -20.82 -19.56 -2.15
C SER A 85 -21.40 -18.21 -2.57
N TRP A 86 -20.90 -17.61 -3.65
CA TRP A 86 -21.37 -16.34 -4.19
C TRP A 86 -22.86 -16.38 -4.55
N ARG A 87 -23.31 -17.45 -5.22
CA ARG A 87 -24.74 -17.67 -5.51
C ARG A 87 -25.58 -17.82 -4.24
N GLN A 88 -25.07 -18.52 -3.23
CA GLN A 88 -25.76 -18.66 -1.96
C GLN A 88 -25.89 -17.31 -1.24
N LEU A 89 -24.86 -16.48 -1.27
CA LEU A 89 -24.91 -15.12 -0.72
C LEU A 89 -25.96 -14.27 -1.44
N HIS A 90 -26.04 -14.32 -2.77
CA HIS A 90 -27.11 -13.64 -3.51
C HIS A 90 -28.52 -14.09 -3.10
N GLN A 91 -28.68 -15.32 -2.62
CA GLN A 91 -29.95 -15.87 -2.17
C GLN A 91 -30.28 -15.53 -0.71
N PHE A 92 -29.28 -15.50 0.17
CA PHE A 92 -29.50 -15.44 1.63
C PHE A 92 -29.02 -14.15 2.31
N SER A 93 -28.18 -13.35 1.65
CA SER A 93 -27.70 -12.06 2.16
C SER A 93 -28.66 -10.92 1.88
N HIS A 94 -28.85 -10.05 2.85
CA HIS A 94 -29.57 -8.79 2.69
C HIS A 94 -28.81 -7.77 1.81
N ASN A 95 -27.48 -7.88 1.72
CA ASN A 95 -26.62 -7.04 0.87
C ASN A 95 -26.56 -7.50 -0.60
N SER A 96 -27.46 -8.40 -1.03
CA SER A 96 -27.50 -8.88 -2.41
C SER A 96 -27.95 -7.79 -3.38
N GLU A 97 -27.22 -7.61 -4.48
CA GLU A 97 -27.56 -6.65 -5.55
C GLU A 97 -28.75 -7.10 -6.42
N GLY A 98 -29.19 -8.35 -6.32
CA GLY A 98 -30.27 -8.90 -7.13
C GLY A 98 -30.12 -10.40 -7.42
N ASN A 99 -30.95 -10.92 -8.32
CA ASN A 99 -30.93 -12.32 -8.74
C ASN A 99 -30.02 -12.50 -9.96
N PRO A 100 -28.82 -13.09 -9.80
CA PRO A 100 -27.84 -13.12 -10.88
C PRO A 100 -28.23 -14.08 -12.01
N LEU A 101 -27.97 -13.65 -13.24
CA LEU A 101 -28.16 -14.43 -14.46
C LEU A 101 -26.82 -15.01 -14.93
N PRO A 102 -26.75 -16.31 -15.27
CA PRO A 102 -25.54 -16.90 -15.80
C PRO A 102 -25.28 -16.45 -17.25
N LEU A 103 -24.01 -16.43 -17.63
CA LEU A 103 -23.59 -16.34 -19.02
C LEU A 103 -23.51 -17.75 -19.62
N LYS A 104 -24.25 -17.98 -20.71
CA LYS A 104 -24.22 -19.23 -21.46
C LYS A 104 -23.42 -19.03 -22.75
N ILE A 105 -22.45 -19.90 -23.00
CA ILE A 105 -21.64 -19.90 -24.22
C ILE A 105 -21.65 -21.30 -24.81
N ALA A 106 -21.94 -21.39 -26.11
CA ALA A 106 -21.87 -22.63 -26.87
C ALA A 106 -20.47 -22.79 -27.47
N PHE A 107 -19.66 -23.68 -26.89
CA PHE A 107 -18.36 -24.05 -27.42
C PHE A 107 -18.46 -25.29 -28.33
N PRO A 108 -17.42 -25.60 -29.13
CA PRO A 108 -17.38 -26.82 -29.94
C PRO A 108 -17.53 -28.12 -29.14
N TRP A 109 -17.23 -28.11 -27.83
CA TRP A 109 -17.40 -29.26 -26.94
C TRP A 109 -18.72 -29.26 -26.15
N GLY A 110 -19.58 -28.25 -26.32
CA GLY A 110 -20.89 -28.18 -25.68
C GLY A 110 -21.24 -26.79 -25.13
N GLU A 111 -22.50 -26.63 -24.72
CA GLU A 111 -22.96 -25.45 -23.98
C GLU A 111 -22.42 -25.49 -22.55
N GLN A 112 -21.84 -24.38 -22.10
CA GLN A 112 -21.34 -24.21 -20.74
C GLN A 112 -21.90 -22.94 -20.09
N ILE A 113 -22.05 -23.00 -18.77
CA ILE A 113 -22.61 -21.96 -17.92
C ILE A 113 -21.50 -21.34 -17.08
N PHE A 114 -21.43 -20.00 -17.07
CA PHE A 114 -20.51 -19.22 -16.25
C PHE A 114 -21.29 -18.25 -15.35
N TRP A 115 -20.95 -18.23 -14.08
CA TRP A 115 -21.49 -17.35 -13.05
C TRP A 115 -20.54 -16.19 -12.76
N GLY A 116 -21.11 -15.06 -12.32
CA GLY A 116 -20.39 -13.82 -12.01
C GLY A 116 -20.75 -12.66 -12.91
N THR A 117 -20.51 -11.44 -12.44
CA THR A 117 -20.78 -10.16 -13.11
C THR A 117 -19.51 -9.58 -13.75
N ASP A 118 -19.56 -8.32 -14.19
CA ASP A 118 -18.35 -7.58 -14.60
C ASP A 118 -17.32 -7.50 -13.46
N ARG A 119 -17.75 -7.52 -12.19
CA ARG A 119 -16.87 -7.55 -11.03
C ARG A 119 -16.10 -8.87 -10.93
N GLU A 120 -16.81 -10.00 -10.94
CA GLU A 120 -16.17 -11.32 -10.88
C GLU A 120 -15.36 -11.62 -12.14
N TYR A 121 -15.71 -11.04 -13.29
CA TYR A 121 -14.87 -11.12 -14.48
C TYR A 121 -13.47 -10.59 -14.23
N LEU A 122 -13.27 -9.64 -13.32
CA LEU A 122 -11.95 -9.06 -13.02
C LEU A 122 -11.14 -9.89 -12.03
N TRP A 123 -11.66 -11.02 -11.54
CA TRP A 123 -10.90 -11.88 -10.62
C TRP A 123 -9.63 -12.47 -11.23
N PHE A 124 -9.57 -12.67 -12.56
CA PHE A 124 -8.32 -13.11 -13.18
C PHE A 124 -7.22 -12.05 -13.15
N ARG A 125 -7.58 -10.78 -12.90
CA ARG A 125 -6.65 -9.68 -12.60
C ARG A 125 -6.30 -9.61 -11.10
N SER A 126 -6.85 -10.52 -10.29
CA SER A 126 -6.85 -10.47 -8.83
C SER A 126 -7.49 -9.20 -8.26
N MET A 127 -8.46 -8.62 -8.96
CA MET A 127 -9.25 -7.50 -8.44
C MET A 127 -10.52 -8.03 -7.77
N TRP A 128 -10.72 -7.71 -6.50
CA TRP A 128 -11.85 -8.18 -5.68
C TRP A 128 -12.04 -9.71 -5.62
N ALA A 129 -10.98 -10.46 -5.92
CA ALA A 129 -10.98 -11.92 -5.84
C ALA A 129 -10.56 -12.37 -4.44
N PRO A 130 -11.04 -13.53 -3.96
CA PRO A 130 -10.37 -14.21 -2.86
C PRO A 130 -8.90 -14.44 -3.20
N ASP A 131 -7.98 -14.09 -2.28
CA ASP A 131 -6.54 -14.00 -2.55
C ASP A 131 -5.95 -15.27 -3.19
N ALA A 132 -6.41 -16.45 -2.76
CA ALA A 132 -5.98 -17.73 -3.30
C ALA A 132 -6.39 -17.91 -4.78
N ILE A 133 -7.61 -17.51 -5.15
CA ILE A 133 -8.08 -17.53 -6.54
C ILE A 133 -7.31 -16.50 -7.37
N GLY A 134 -7.05 -15.32 -6.80
CA GLY A 134 -6.22 -14.28 -7.42
C GLY A 134 -4.82 -14.78 -7.77
N CYS A 135 -4.11 -15.38 -6.81
CA CYS A 135 -2.81 -16.01 -7.05
C CYS A 135 -2.87 -17.10 -8.13
N GLY A 136 -3.92 -17.95 -8.07
CA GLY A 136 -4.11 -19.03 -9.02
C GLY A 136 -4.32 -18.55 -10.45
N PHE A 137 -5.14 -17.51 -10.68
CA PHE A 137 -5.33 -16.95 -12.01
C PHE A 137 -4.09 -16.21 -12.54
N MET A 138 -3.37 -15.49 -11.69
CA MET A 138 -2.12 -14.84 -12.09
C MET A 138 -1.07 -15.87 -12.53
N ALA A 139 -0.92 -16.97 -11.78
CA ALA A 139 -0.03 -18.06 -12.14
C ALA A 139 -0.51 -18.81 -13.40
N LEU A 140 -1.83 -19.00 -13.55
CA LEU A 140 -2.43 -19.59 -14.75
C LEU A 140 -2.11 -18.76 -15.99
N GLU A 141 -2.23 -17.43 -15.90
CA GLU A 141 -1.89 -16.55 -17.02
C GLU A 141 -0.43 -16.74 -17.45
N GLU A 142 0.51 -16.68 -16.51
CA GLU A 142 1.94 -16.87 -16.80
C GLU A 142 2.20 -18.21 -17.51
N TRP A 143 1.57 -19.27 -17.01
CA TRP A 143 1.66 -20.60 -17.58
C TRP A 143 1.07 -20.65 -19.00
N CYS A 144 -0.11 -20.08 -19.22
CA CYS A 144 -0.74 -20.04 -20.55
C CYS A 144 0.15 -19.34 -21.58
N PHE A 145 0.71 -18.17 -21.25
CA PHE A 145 1.60 -17.46 -22.17
C PHE A 145 2.88 -18.26 -22.45
N SER A 146 3.44 -18.91 -21.43
CA SER A 146 4.59 -19.81 -21.61
C SER A 146 4.27 -21.01 -22.53
N GLU A 147 3.05 -21.56 -22.45
CA GLU A 147 2.62 -22.65 -23.33
C GLU A 147 2.37 -22.20 -24.77
N LEU A 148 1.90 -20.97 -24.96
CA LEU A 148 1.77 -20.36 -26.29
C LEU A 148 3.13 -20.14 -26.94
N GLU A 149 4.13 -19.68 -26.19
CA GLU A 149 5.52 -19.57 -26.65
C GLU A 149 6.13 -20.93 -27.05
N ARG A 150 5.69 -22.02 -26.40
CA ARG A 150 6.05 -23.40 -26.75
C ARG A 150 5.29 -23.94 -27.98
N GLY A 151 4.45 -23.13 -28.62
CA GLY A 151 3.70 -23.49 -29.82
C GLY A 151 2.49 -24.40 -29.57
N ARG A 152 1.95 -24.39 -28.35
CA ARG A 152 0.76 -25.19 -28.02
C ARG A 152 -0.47 -24.73 -28.82
N ASN A 153 -1.33 -25.67 -29.20
CA ASN A 153 -2.56 -25.36 -29.90
C ASN A 153 -3.51 -24.52 -29.02
N VAL A 154 -3.97 -23.40 -29.56
CA VAL A 154 -4.82 -22.43 -28.84
C VAL A 154 -6.14 -23.05 -28.41
N ASP A 155 -6.85 -23.72 -29.31
CA ASP A 155 -8.17 -24.28 -29.01
C ASP A 155 -8.11 -25.41 -27.97
N GLU A 156 -7.07 -26.24 -28.02
CA GLU A 156 -6.84 -27.30 -27.02
C GLU A 156 -6.52 -26.71 -25.63
N LEU A 157 -5.66 -25.69 -25.58
CA LEU A 157 -5.33 -24.99 -24.34
C LEU A 157 -6.58 -24.33 -23.73
N MET A 158 -7.37 -23.67 -24.56
CA MET A 158 -8.63 -23.01 -24.18
C MET A 158 -9.65 -24.01 -23.64
N LYS A 159 -9.77 -25.16 -24.29
CA LYS A 159 -10.63 -26.25 -23.79
C LYS A 159 -10.18 -26.73 -22.42
N GLU A 160 -8.88 -26.94 -22.19
CA GLU A 160 -8.37 -27.43 -20.90
C GLU A 160 -8.64 -26.45 -19.75
N ILE A 161 -8.58 -25.15 -20.03
CA ILE A 161 -8.82 -24.09 -19.03
C ILE A 161 -10.32 -23.93 -18.73
N LEU A 162 -11.15 -24.00 -19.76
CA LEU A 162 -12.57 -23.66 -19.66
C LEU A 162 -13.44 -24.85 -19.28
N GLU A 163 -13.17 -26.05 -19.78
CA GLU A 163 -14.09 -27.18 -19.67
C GLU A 163 -14.45 -27.51 -18.21
N GLY A 164 -15.73 -27.35 -17.86
CA GLY A 164 -16.29 -27.57 -16.53
C GLY A 164 -15.95 -26.50 -15.47
N ASN A 165 -15.34 -25.38 -15.86
CA ASN A 165 -15.20 -24.21 -15.00
C ASN A 165 -16.46 -23.35 -15.06
N GLU A 166 -17.05 -23.05 -13.92
CA GLU A 166 -18.29 -22.28 -13.82
C GLU A 166 -18.04 -20.80 -13.51
N CYS A 167 -16.79 -20.35 -13.35
CA CYS A 167 -16.45 -18.97 -13.00
C CYS A 167 -16.20 -18.13 -14.25
N ILE A 168 -16.89 -16.98 -14.38
CA ILE A 168 -16.74 -16.05 -15.51
C ILE A 168 -15.30 -15.53 -15.67
N ALA A 169 -14.51 -15.47 -14.60
CA ALA A 169 -13.11 -15.05 -14.63
C ALA A 169 -12.22 -15.92 -15.52
N ALA A 170 -12.56 -17.22 -15.69
CA ALA A 170 -11.85 -18.10 -16.60
C ALA A 170 -11.96 -17.64 -18.07
N LEU A 171 -13.10 -17.02 -18.43
CA LEU A 171 -13.26 -16.39 -19.75
C LEU A 171 -12.34 -15.18 -19.92
N GLY A 172 -11.87 -14.56 -18.84
CA GLY A 172 -10.87 -13.49 -18.89
C GLY A 172 -9.51 -13.95 -19.42
N ILE A 173 -9.02 -15.09 -18.92
CA ILE A 173 -7.80 -15.73 -19.45
C ILE A 173 -8.00 -16.10 -20.92
N ALA A 174 -9.15 -16.66 -21.26
CA ALA A 174 -9.51 -17.02 -22.62
C ALA A 174 -9.55 -15.81 -23.58
N SER A 175 -10.10 -14.68 -23.13
CA SER A 175 -10.05 -13.41 -23.87
C SER A 175 -8.61 -12.96 -24.10
N MET A 176 -7.74 -13.02 -23.08
CA MET A 176 -6.33 -12.62 -23.22
C MET A 176 -5.58 -13.50 -24.23
N ILE A 177 -5.79 -14.83 -24.19
CA ILE A 177 -5.20 -15.76 -25.16
C ILE A 177 -5.68 -15.43 -26.58
N THR A 178 -6.98 -15.17 -26.75
CA THR A 178 -7.58 -14.84 -28.05
C THR A 178 -7.00 -13.55 -28.62
N ILE A 179 -6.90 -12.50 -27.81
CA ILE A 179 -6.37 -11.18 -28.22
C ILE A 179 -4.86 -11.25 -28.48
N HIS A 180 -4.11 -12.09 -27.75
CA HIS A 180 -2.67 -12.23 -27.93
C HIS A 180 -2.31 -13.01 -29.20
N THR A 181 -3.00 -14.13 -29.44
CA THR A 181 -2.71 -15.04 -30.56
C THR A 181 -3.40 -14.62 -31.85
N GLU A 182 -4.49 -13.86 -31.76
CA GLU A 182 -5.30 -13.37 -32.87
C GLU A 182 -5.81 -14.51 -33.80
N VAL A 183 -5.93 -15.73 -33.24
CA VAL A 183 -6.41 -16.93 -33.94
C VAL A 183 -7.91 -16.83 -34.20
N VAL A 184 -8.31 -17.22 -35.40
CA VAL A 184 -9.72 -17.35 -35.83
C VAL A 184 -10.08 -18.82 -35.85
N SER A 185 -10.96 -19.23 -34.95
CA SER A 185 -11.41 -20.62 -34.76
C SER A 185 -12.85 -20.68 -34.27
N GLU A 186 -13.44 -21.89 -34.25
CA GLU A 186 -14.78 -22.08 -33.67
C GLU A 186 -14.83 -21.79 -32.16
N VAL A 187 -13.73 -22.02 -31.43
CA VAL A 187 -13.65 -21.74 -29.99
C VAL A 187 -13.59 -20.23 -29.73
N THR A 188 -12.76 -19.52 -30.48
CA THR A 188 -12.60 -18.07 -30.35
C THR A 188 -13.82 -17.31 -30.87
N LEU A 189 -14.52 -17.85 -31.88
CA LEU A 189 -15.82 -17.34 -32.34
C LEU A 189 -16.83 -17.30 -31.19
N SER A 190 -16.94 -18.37 -30.40
CA SER A 190 -17.87 -18.45 -29.26
C SER A 190 -17.67 -17.32 -28.23
N LEU A 191 -16.43 -16.83 -28.06
CA LEU A 191 -16.13 -15.72 -27.15
C LEU A 191 -16.53 -14.36 -27.74
N VAL A 192 -16.13 -14.11 -28.99
CA VAL A 192 -16.40 -12.84 -29.70
C VAL A 192 -17.90 -12.67 -30.01
N SER A 193 -18.65 -13.78 -30.09
CA SER A 193 -20.10 -13.81 -30.23
C SER A 193 -20.89 -13.44 -28.97
N SER A 194 -20.25 -13.13 -27.84
CA SER A 194 -20.94 -12.79 -26.58
C SER A 194 -20.88 -11.29 -26.27
N GLN A 195 -22.01 -10.59 -26.40
CA GLN A 195 -22.10 -9.16 -26.06
C GLN A 195 -21.64 -8.88 -24.62
N ARG A 196 -22.01 -9.76 -23.67
CA ARG A 196 -21.63 -9.63 -22.25
C ARG A 196 -20.11 -9.70 -22.08
N LEU A 197 -19.46 -10.65 -22.76
CA LEU A 197 -18.02 -10.84 -22.65
C LEU A 197 -17.25 -9.69 -23.33
N LEU A 198 -17.72 -9.20 -24.47
CA LEU A 198 -17.17 -8.02 -25.12
C LEU A 198 -17.23 -6.78 -24.21
N ALA A 199 -18.36 -6.57 -23.53
CA ALA A 199 -18.54 -5.48 -22.59
C ALA A 199 -17.62 -5.61 -21.35
N ALA A 200 -17.57 -6.81 -20.76
CA ALA A 200 -16.72 -7.08 -19.59
C ALA A 200 -15.23 -6.88 -19.91
N ASP A 201 -14.76 -7.32 -21.08
CA ASP A 201 -13.36 -7.13 -21.48
C ASP A 201 -13.02 -5.67 -21.85
N PHE A 202 -13.97 -4.92 -22.42
CA PHE A 202 -13.80 -3.47 -22.62
C PHE A 202 -13.70 -2.74 -21.27
N ASN A 203 -14.56 -3.08 -20.30
CA ASN A 203 -14.51 -2.53 -18.96
C ASN A 203 -13.19 -2.87 -18.26
N ARG A 204 -12.68 -4.09 -18.45
CA ARG A 204 -11.33 -4.49 -18.00
C ARG A 204 -10.25 -3.63 -18.64
N MET A 205 -10.23 -3.48 -19.97
CA MET A 205 -9.22 -2.66 -20.67
C MET A 205 -9.19 -1.24 -20.11
N ARG A 206 -10.36 -0.62 -19.89
CA ARG A 206 -10.45 0.73 -19.34
C ARG A 206 -9.82 0.84 -17.95
N GLN A 207 -9.95 -0.21 -17.14
CA GLN A 207 -9.29 -0.27 -15.83
C GLN A 207 -7.79 -0.54 -15.96
N ASP A 208 -7.36 -1.42 -16.87
CA ASP A 208 -5.92 -1.70 -17.09
C ASP A 208 -5.13 -0.49 -17.60
N LEU A 209 -5.79 0.52 -18.21
CA LEU A 209 -5.13 1.76 -18.65
C LEU A 209 -4.74 2.70 -17.50
N SER A 210 -5.37 2.58 -16.34
CA SER A 210 -5.16 3.50 -15.20
C SER A 210 -4.96 2.82 -13.85
N SER A 211 -5.11 1.49 -13.77
CA SER A 211 -5.14 0.76 -12.50
C SER A 211 -3.81 0.09 -12.16
N SER A 212 -3.27 0.47 -11.00
CA SER A 212 -2.28 -0.31 -10.24
C SER A 212 -2.92 -0.99 -9.03
N ALA A 213 -4.24 -1.24 -9.05
CA ALA A 213 -4.96 -1.77 -7.88
C ALA A 213 -4.43 -3.13 -7.42
N ASN A 214 -3.94 -3.96 -8.34
CA ASN A 214 -3.33 -5.25 -8.02
C ASN A 214 -1.91 -5.14 -7.43
N LEU A 215 -1.35 -3.92 -7.32
CA LEU A 215 -0.10 -3.63 -6.60
C LEU A 215 -0.36 -3.11 -5.17
N MET A 216 -1.63 -2.89 -4.79
CA MET A 216 -1.96 -2.44 -3.43
C MET A 216 -1.63 -3.53 -2.40
N GLY A 217 -1.14 -3.11 -1.23
CA GLY A 217 -0.82 -4.00 -0.12
C GLY A 217 0.62 -4.53 -0.10
N PHE A 218 1.39 -4.39 -1.18
CA PHE A 218 2.83 -4.67 -1.18
C PHE A 218 3.59 -3.49 -0.56
N MET A 219 3.95 -3.63 0.72
CA MET A 219 4.55 -2.54 1.50
C MET A 219 6.05 -2.74 1.76
N ASN A 220 6.58 -3.94 1.53
CA ASN A 220 7.94 -4.30 1.93
C ASN A 220 8.85 -4.49 0.71
N ARG A 221 10.17 -4.28 0.89
CA ARG A 221 11.15 -4.55 -0.19
C ARG A 221 11.19 -6.02 -0.60
N ALA A 222 10.91 -6.94 0.32
CA ALA A 222 10.78 -8.38 0.03
C ALA A 222 9.63 -8.71 -0.92
N ASP A 223 8.68 -7.78 -1.10
CA ASP A 223 7.62 -7.93 -2.07
C ASP A 223 8.10 -7.61 -3.51
N MET A 224 9.31 -7.08 -3.70
CA MET A 224 9.77 -6.61 -5.02
C MET A 224 9.71 -7.69 -6.12
N PRO A 225 10.12 -8.96 -5.90
CA PRO A 225 9.95 -10.00 -6.91
C PRO A 225 8.48 -10.21 -7.30
N HIS A 226 7.56 -10.10 -6.34
CA HIS A 226 6.11 -10.18 -6.58
C HIS A 226 5.63 -8.96 -7.38
N VAL A 227 6.05 -7.76 -7.00
CA VAL A 227 5.74 -6.50 -7.67
C VAL A 227 6.24 -6.49 -9.11
N ASP A 228 7.47 -6.93 -9.35
CA ASP A 228 8.09 -6.97 -10.68
C ASP A 228 7.39 -7.97 -11.59
N ALA A 229 7.03 -9.16 -11.08
CA ALA A 229 6.23 -10.13 -11.84
C ALA A 229 4.86 -9.57 -12.24
N ILE A 230 4.18 -8.85 -11.33
CA ILE A 230 2.88 -8.23 -11.62
C ILE A 230 3.04 -7.07 -12.62
N ARG A 231 4.07 -6.24 -12.47
CA ARG A 231 4.39 -5.16 -13.43
C ARG A 231 4.67 -5.72 -14.82
N ALA A 232 5.44 -6.81 -14.92
CA ALA A 232 5.70 -7.48 -16.19
C ALA A 232 4.40 -7.96 -16.85
N ALA A 233 3.51 -8.60 -16.08
CA ALA A 233 2.20 -9.03 -16.57
C ALA A 233 1.28 -7.86 -16.96
N ASN A 234 1.30 -6.75 -16.21
CA ASN A 234 0.53 -5.54 -16.50
C ASN A 234 1.06 -4.82 -17.77
N ASN A 235 2.36 -4.91 -18.05
CA ASN A 235 2.99 -4.27 -19.21
C ASN A 235 2.80 -5.04 -20.53
N ARG A 236 2.25 -6.26 -20.52
CA ARG A 236 1.98 -7.04 -21.73
C ARG A 236 1.10 -6.24 -22.70
N MET A 237 1.45 -6.24 -23.99
CA MET A 237 0.69 -5.50 -25.02
C MET A 237 -0.79 -5.91 -25.11
N VAL A 238 -1.10 -7.17 -24.81
CA VAL A 238 -2.47 -7.69 -24.74
C VAL A 238 -3.35 -6.89 -23.75
N ARG A 239 -2.77 -6.31 -22.70
CA ARG A 239 -3.49 -5.51 -21.68
C ARG A 239 -4.06 -4.22 -22.23
N LYS A 240 -3.43 -3.66 -23.27
CA LYS A 240 -3.83 -2.42 -23.95
C LYS A 240 -4.80 -2.66 -25.12
N LYS A 241 -5.17 -3.92 -25.37
CA LYS A 241 -6.12 -4.34 -26.40
C LYS A 241 -7.43 -4.77 -25.76
N GLU A 242 -8.49 -4.96 -26.55
CA GLU A 242 -9.79 -5.49 -26.10
C GLU A 242 -10.31 -6.58 -27.04
N LEU A 243 -11.15 -7.48 -26.54
CA LEU A 243 -11.67 -8.64 -27.27
C LEU A 243 -12.44 -8.23 -28.53
N ARG A 244 -13.12 -7.08 -28.47
CA ARG A 244 -13.85 -6.53 -29.61
C ARG A 244 -12.99 -6.26 -30.84
N TRP A 245 -11.68 -6.03 -30.67
CA TRP A 245 -10.75 -5.84 -31.79
C TRP A 245 -10.53 -7.12 -32.61
N MET A 246 -11.01 -8.27 -32.12
CA MET A 246 -11.03 -9.50 -32.89
C MET A 246 -12.18 -9.54 -33.91
N VAL A 247 -13.28 -8.82 -33.69
CA VAL A 247 -14.46 -8.86 -34.58
C VAL A 247 -14.10 -8.64 -36.06
N PRO A 248 -13.30 -7.62 -36.45
CA PRO A 248 -12.90 -7.44 -37.85
C PRO A 248 -12.18 -8.66 -38.45
N ARG A 249 -11.36 -9.37 -37.67
CA ARG A 249 -10.65 -10.59 -38.13
C ARG A 249 -11.61 -11.72 -38.49
N PHE A 250 -12.75 -11.82 -37.79
CA PHE A 250 -13.80 -12.79 -38.12
C PHE A 250 -14.62 -12.36 -39.33
N VAL A 251 -14.91 -11.06 -39.47
CA VAL A 251 -15.64 -10.50 -40.63
C VAL A 251 -14.89 -10.75 -41.94
N PHE A 252 -13.56 -10.58 -41.95
CA PHE A 252 -12.72 -10.83 -43.12
C PHE A 252 -12.12 -12.25 -43.18
N SER A 253 -12.68 -13.19 -42.44
CA SER A 253 -12.28 -14.61 -42.49
C SER A 253 -13.07 -15.39 -43.57
N GLY A 254 -13.05 -16.73 -43.53
CA GLY A 254 -13.80 -17.56 -44.48
C GLY A 254 -15.31 -17.29 -44.48
N GLU A 255 -15.95 -17.46 -45.64
CA GLU A 255 -17.36 -17.06 -45.87
C GLU A 255 -18.35 -17.58 -44.79
N SER A 256 -18.17 -18.80 -44.30
CA SER A 256 -19.05 -19.40 -43.29
C SER A 256 -18.93 -18.77 -41.90
N ILE A 257 -17.72 -18.39 -41.49
CA ILE A 257 -17.45 -17.77 -40.17
C ILE A 257 -17.89 -16.30 -40.21
N SER A 258 -17.61 -15.60 -41.31
CA SER A 258 -17.99 -14.21 -41.53
C SER A 258 -19.51 -13.98 -41.46
N GLN A 259 -20.29 -14.86 -42.13
CA GLN A 259 -21.76 -14.80 -42.07
C GLN A 259 -22.27 -15.03 -40.65
N ARG A 260 -21.76 -16.05 -39.95
CA ARG A 260 -22.19 -16.39 -38.59
C ARG A 260 -21.91 -15.27 -37.59
N ILE A 261 -20.71 -14.67 -37.61
CA ILE A 261 -20.40 -13.58 -36.67
C ILE A 261 -21.30 -12.36 -36.94
N SER A 262 -21.53 -12.05 -38.22
CA SER A 262 -22.39 -10.93 -38.63
C SER A 262 -23.83 -11.12 -38.17
N GLU A 263 -24.40 -12.31 -38.38
CA GLU A 263 -25.75 -12.65 -37.92
C GLU A 263 -25.88 -12.54 -36.40
N VAL A 264 -24.91 -13.06 -35.65
CA VAL A 264 -24.95 -13.03 -34.18
C VAL A 264 -24.86 -11.60 -33.63
N ILE A 265 -23.91 -10.80 -34.11
CA ILE A 265 -23.72 -9.42 -33.63
C ILE A 265 -24.92 -8.54 -33.99
N LEU A 266 -25.48 -8.67 -35.20
CA LEU A 266 -26.69 -7.94 -35.59
C LEU A 266 -27.92 -8.33 -34.74
N ASN A 267 -27.92 -9.54 -34.18
CA ASN A 267 -28.99 -10.04 -33.32
C ASN A 267 -28.85 -9.63 -31.84
N PHE A 268 -27.76 -8.99 -31.43
CA PHE A 268 -27.59 -8.49 -30.04
C PHE A 268 -28.74 -7.61 -29.57
N LYS A 269 -29.29 -6.76 -30.46
CA LYS A 269 -30.44 -5.90 -30.17
C LYS A 269 -31.72 -6.67 -29.76
N HIS A 270 -31.80 -7.96 -30.10
CA HIS A 270 -32.92 -8.84 -29.75
C HIS A 270 -32.60 -9.78 -28.58
N ASN A 271 -31.33 -9.87 -28.15
CA ASN A 271 -30.86 -10.73 -27.07
C ASN A 271 -29.92 -9.95 -26.12
N LEU A 272 -30.49 -8.99 -25.39
CA LEU A 272 -29.72 -8.10 -24.51
C LEU A 272 -29.14 -8.88 -23.30
N PRO A 273 -27.85 -8.70 -22.97
CA PRO A 273 -27.16 -9.48 -21.95
C PRO A 273 -27.36 -8.91 -20.54
N TYR A 274 -28.54 -9.11 -19.96
CA TYR A 274 -28.80 -8.73 -18.57
C TYR A 274 -27.94 -9.54 -17.58
N GLN A 275 -27.40 -8.87 -16.56
CA GLN A 275 -26.61 -9.51 -15.49
C GLN A 275 -27.47 -9.97 -14.30
N TYR A 276 -28.58 -9.28 -14.05
CA TYR A 276 -29.57 -9.60 -13.03
C TYR A 276 -30.97 -9.65 -13.65
N GLU A 277 -31.88 -10.43 -13.08
CA GLU A 277 -33.27 -10.50 -13.56
C GLU A 277 -34.00 -9.15 -13.40
N GLU A 278 -33.64 -8.38 -12.38
CA GLU A 278 -34.20 -7.06 -12.08
C GLU A 278 -33.90 -6.04 -13.19
N HIS A 279 -32.76 -6.17 -13.88
CA HIS A 279 -32.38 -5.25 -14.96
C HIS A 279 -33.38 -5.21 -16.10
N ARG A 280 -34.13 -6.29 -16.35
CA ARG A 280 -35.18 -6.33 -17.38
C ARG A 280 -36.29 -5.31 -17.16
N LYS A 281 -36.47 -4.86 -15.91
CA LYS A 281 -37.51 -3.89 -15.52
C LYS A 281 -37.01 -2.44 -15.52
N ILE A 282 -35.70 -2.24 -15.71
CA ILE A 282 -35.08 -0.91 -15.69
C ILE A 282 -34.95 -0.41 -17.13
N SER A 283 -35.67 0.67 -17.49
CA SER A 283 -35.63 1.24 -18.84
C SER A 283 -34.22 1.69 -19.23
N GLY A 284 -33.51 2.38 -18.33
CA GLY A 284 -32.14 2.85 -18.56
C GLY A 284 -31.14 1.71 -18.86
N ALA A 285 -31.29 0.55 -18.21
CA ALA A 285 -30.43 -0.62 -18.49
C ALA A 285 -30.68 -1.18 -19.90
N THR A 286 -31.95 -1.22 -20.33
CA THR A 286 -32.33 -1.67 -21.67
C THR A 286 -31.87 -0.71 -22.75
N GLU A 287 -32.02 0.60 -22.53
CA GLU A 287 -31.52 1.65 -23.43
C GLU A 287 -29.99 1.59 -23.57
N HIS A 288 -29.26 1.45 -22.45
CA HIS A 288 -27.81 1.32 -22.46
C HIS A 288 -27.32 0.10 -23.25
N LEU A 289 -27.88 -1.09 -22.97
CA LEU A 289 -27.51 -2.33 -23.67
C LEU A 289 -27.88 -2.30 -25.17
N THR A 290 -28.99 -1.65 -25.52
CA THR A 290 -29.40 -1.47 -26.93
C THR A 290 -28.47 -0.52 -27.66
N ALA A 291 -28.10 0.61 -27.03
CA ALA A 291 -27.13 1.54 -27.60
C ALA A 291 -25.76 0.87 -27.80
N GLN A 292 -25.33 0.03 -26.86
CA GLN A 292 -24.10 -0.75 -26.99
C GLN A 292 -24.19 -1.78 -28.13
N ALA A 293 -25.31 -2.49 -28.26
CA ALA A 293 -25.54 -3.44 -29.35
C ALA A 293 -25.47 -2.76 -30.74
N ASN A 294 -26.05 -1.56 -30.87
CA ASN A 294 -25.97 -0.77 -32.11
C ASN A 294 -24.52 -0.38 -32.46
N LYS A 295 -23.70 -0.03 -31.48
CA LYS A 295 -22.26 0.24 -31.70
C LYS A 295 -21.51 -1.00 -32.18
N TYR A 296 -21.85 -2.20 -31.68
CA TYR A 296 -21.23 -3.44 -32.15
C TYR A 296 -21.68 -3.82 -33.57
N ALA A 297 -22.91 -3.51 -33.97
CA ALA A 297 -23.39 -3.72 -35.34
C ALA A 297 -22.54 -2.96 -36.38
N GLU A 298 -21.97 -1.80 -36.03
CA GLU A 298 -21.08 -1.05 -36.92
C GLU A 298 -19.78 -1.80 -37.26
N LEU A 299 -19.35 -2.76 -36.44
CA LEU A 299 -18.12 -3.53 -36.64
C LEU A 299 -18.28 -4.66 -37.66
N VAL A 300 -19.51 -5.09 -37.95
CA VAL A 300 -19.76 -6.16 -38.94
C VAL A 300 -20.22 -5.64 -40.29
N ASP A 301 -20.48 -4.34 -40.41
CA ASP A 301 -20.76 -3.71 -41.70
C ASP A 301 -19.44 -3.41 -42.45
N GLU A 302 -19.18 -4.18 -43.52
CA GLU A 302 -18.00 -4.04 -44.37
C GLU A 302 -17.83 -2.61 -44.92
N LYS A 303 -18.92 -1.85 -45.10
CA LYS A 303 -18.86 -0.46 -45.61
C LYS A 303 -18.15 0.51 -44.67
N ASN A 304 -18.02 0.15 -43.39
CA ASN A 304 -17.35 0.96 -42.39
C ASN A 304 -15.83 0.73 -42.38
N TYR A 305 -15.27 -0.07 -43.28
CA TYR A 305 -13.83 -0.31 -43.37
C TYR A 305 -13.22 0.39 -44.58
N GLN A 306 -12.12 1.11 -44.36
CA GLN A 306 -11.36 1.79 -45.41
C GLN A 306 -9.95 1.19 -45.50
N THR A 307 -9.41 1.15 -46.71
CA THR A 307 -8.06 0.63 -46.99
C THR A 307 -7.10 1.77 -47.27
N TYR A 308 -5.97 1.78 -46.56
CA TYR A 308 -4.86 2.71 -46.79
C TYR A 308 -3.58 1.91 -47.06
N ARG A 309 -2.67 2.44 -47.87
CA ARG A 309 -1.31 1.88 -47.95
C ARG A 309 -0.53 2.36 -46.73
N ALA A 310 0.10 1.45 -46.00
CA ALA A 310 0.79 1.76 -44.75
C ALA A 310 1.97 2.73 -44.98
N GLU A 311 2.67 2.59 -46.11
CA GLU A 311 3.72 3.50 -46.60
C GLU A 311 3.64 3.61 -48.14
N GLU A 312 4.15 4.68 -48.74
CA GLU A 312 4.08 4.91 -50.20
C GLU A 312 4.72 3.78 -51.04
N ASN A 313 5.63 2.98 -50.45
CA ASN A 313 6.36 1.89 -51.10
C ASN A 313 6.19 0.51 -50.43
N SER A 314 5.22 0.33 -49.53
CA SER A 314 4.92 -0.99 -48.94
C SER A 314 3.74 -1.66 -49.66
N ASP A 315 3.82 -3.00 -49.82
CA ASP A 315 2.69 -3.84 -50.26
C ASP A 315 1.65 -4.07 -49.13
N ASP A 316 1.91 -3.55 -47.93
CA ASP A 316 1.02 -3.67 -46.77
C ASP A 316 -0.19 -2.73 -46.86
N ILE A 317 -1.38 -3.32 -46.79
CA ILE A 317 -2.67 -2.60 -46.77
C ILE A 317 -3.18 -2.55 -45.33
N ALA A 318 -3.32 -1.34 -44.78
CA ALA A 318 -3.98 -1.12 -43.50
C ALA A 318 -5.50 -1.05 -43.69
N ILE A 319 -6.25 -1.91 -43.00
CA ILE A 319 -7.71 -1.87 -42.94
C ILE A 319 -8.11 -1.13 -41.66
N VAL A 320 -8.76 0.01 -41.80
CA VAL A 320 -9.15 0.88 -40.68
C VAL A 320 -10.67 0.93 -40.57
N HIS A 321 -11.20 0.65 -39.38
CA HIS A 321 -12.62 0.85 -39.08
C HIS A 321 -12.90 2.35 -38.90
N VAL A 322 -13.81 2.87 -39.70
CA VAL A 322 -14.33 4.24 -39.61
C VAL A 322 -15.75 4.16 -39.08
N SER A 323 -15.88 4.22 -37.76
CA SER A 323 -17.18 4.22 -37.09
C SER A 323 -18.00 5.46 -37.49
N PRO A 324 -19.20 5.28 -38.07
CA PRO A 324 -20.10 6.39 -38.38
C PRO A 324 -20.52 7.16 -37.12
N SER A 325 -20.71 6.46 -35.99
CA SER A 325 -21.02 7.10 -34.72
C SER A 325 -19.85 7.93 -34.18
N ALA A 326 -18.60 7.48 -34.32
CA ALA A 326 -17.42 8.25 -33.90
C ALA A 326 -17.22 9.55 -34.70
N SER A 327 -17.66 9.59 -35.95
CA SER A 327 -17.56 10.77 -36.84
C SER A 327 -18.68 11.80 -36.64
N THR A 328 -19.59 11.56 -35.69
CA THR A 328 -20.61 12.57 -35.32
C THR A 328 -19.93 13.81 -34.71
N PRO A 329 -20.45 15.03 -34.94
CA PRO A 329 -19.84 16.26 -34.41
C PRO A 329 -19.64 16.23 -32.89
N GLU A 330 -20.58 15.60 -32.17
CA GLU A 330 -20.50 15.42 -30.72
C GLU A 330 -19.29 14.57 -30.29
N ASN A 331 -19.05 13.44 -30.95
CA ASN A 331 -17.94 12.55 -30.59
C ASN A 331 -16.57 13.11 -31.03
N VAL A 332 -16.51 13.85 -32.15
CA VAL A 332 -15.28 14.56 -32.56
C VAL A 332 -14.92 15.66 -31.57
N ALA A 333 -15.91 16.42 -31.09
CA ALA A 333 -15.70 17.43 -30.06
C ALA A 333 -15.15 16.80 -28.76
N LYS A 334 -15.78 15.72 -28.29
CA LYS A 334 -15.33 14.94 -27.12
C LYS A 334 -13.91 14.41 -27.28
N ALA A 335 -13.55 13.91 -28.47
CA ALA A 335 -12.19 13.43 -28.74
C ALA A 335 -11.13 14.54 -28.69
N LYS A 336 -11.44 15.72 -29.23
CA LYS A 336 -10.55 16.88 -29.18
C LYS A 336 -10.36 17.39 -27.74
N GLU A 337 -11.44 17.47 -26.98
CA GLU A 337 -11.43 17.82 -25.55
C GLU A 337 -10.55 16.83 -24.75
N ALA A 338 -10.79 15.53 -24.91
CA ALA A 338 -9.98 14.48 -24.27
C ALA A 338 -8.49 14.57 -24.65
N SER A 339 -8.17 14.86 -25.91
CA SER A 339 -6.77 15.02 -26.35
C SER A 339 -6.09 16.24 -25.71
N THR A 340 -6.85 17.32 -25.51
CA THR A 340 -6.35 18.54 -24.87
C THR A 340 -6.12 18.29 -23.38
N TYR A 341 -7.09 17.67 -22.70
CA TYR A 341 -6.98 17.26 -21.31
C TYR A 341 -5.79 16.33 -21.06
N LEU A 342 -5.55 15.35 -21.94
CA LEU A 342 -4.39 14.46 -21.86
C LEU A 342 -3.07 15.23 -21.98
N ARG A 343 -2.99 16.18 -22.91
CA ARG A 343 -1.78 17.01 -23.09
C ARG A 343 -1.53 17.94 -21.89
N GLN A 344 -2.58 18.50 -21.30
CA GLN A 344 -2.50 19.25 -20.04
C GLN A 344 -2.01 18.36 -18.91
N SER A 345 -2.53 17.13 -18.83
CA SER A 345 -2.16 16.15 -17.81
C SER A 345 -0.68 15.75 -17.90
N ASN A 346 -0.21 15.50 -19.12
CA ASN A 346 1.18 15.19 -19.39
C ASN A 346 2.11 16.36 -19.04
N LEU A 347 1.69 17.60 -19.28
CA LEU A 347 2.51 18.78 -19.00
C LEU A 347 2.77 18.95 -17.49
N TRP A 348 1.72 18.93 -16.64
CA TRP A 348 1.93 19.11 -15.20
C TRP A 348 2.67 17.94 -14.58
N ASN A 349 2.46 16.71 -15.08
CA ASN A 349 3.17 15.54 -14.58
C ASN A 349 4.67 15.60 -14.91
N TRP A 350 5.00 15.90 -16.18
CA TRP A 350 6.39 16.12 -16.62
C TRP A 350 7.08 17.22 -15.80
N ALA A 351 6.40 18.35 -15.58
CA ALA A 351 6.94 19.46 -14.81
C ALA A 351 7.14 19.08 -13.33
N SER A 352 6.22 18.34 -12.73
CA SER A 352 6.35 17.83 -11.35
C SER A 352 7.59 16.96 -11.17
N GLU A 353 7.84 16.02 -12.09
CA GLU A 353 9.06 15.20 -12.06
C GLU A 353 10.33 16.04 -12.25
N CYS A 354 10.33 16.99 -13.19
CA CYS A 354 11.49 17.85 -13.43
C CYS A 354 11.83 18.73 -12.23
N LEU A 355 10.82 19.31 -11.57
CA LEU A 355 10.99 20.18 -10.39
C LEU A 355 11.42 19.38 -9.15
N LYS A 356 10.96 18.14 -9.02
CA LYS A 356 11.35 17.25 -7.91
C LYS A 356 12.84 16.92 -7.96
N ASP A 357 13.34 16.51 -9.13
CA ASP A 357 14.72 16.08 -9.30
C ASP A 357 15.68 17.22 -9.67
N LYS A 358 15.14 18.40 -9.97
CA LYS A 358 15.87 19.56 -10.53
C LYS A 358 16.63 19.22 -11.82
N VAL A 359 16.09 18.30 -12.64
CA VAL A 359 16.66 17.87 -13.92
C VAL A 359 15.57 17.84 -14.99
N LEU A 360 15.87 18.37 -16.18
CA LEU A 360 14.96 18.29 -17.33
C LEU A 360 14.89 16.85 -17.86
N ARG A 361 13.66 16.34 -18.04
CA ARG A 361 13.37 15.00 -18.56
C ARG A 361 12.84 15.06 -19.99
N GLU A 362 12.89 13.93 -20.70
CA GLU A 362 12.27 13.78 -22.01
C GLU A 362 10.75 14.01 -21.95
N GLY A 363 10.16 14.55 -23.02
CA GLY A 363 8.72 14.80 -23.14
C GLY A 363 8.40 16.21 -23.66
N PHE A 364 8.78 17.24 -22.92
CA PHE A 364 8.64 18.64 -23.34
C PHE A 364 10.00 19.35 -23.32
N THR A 365 10.15 20.37 -24.16
CA THR A 365 11.20 21.39 -24.00
C THR A 365 10.64 22.54 -23.17
N VAL A 366 11.50 23.35 -22.55
CA VAL A 366 11.07 24.55 -21.79
C VAL A 366 10.25 25.49 -22.69
N ASP A 367 10.73 25.80 -23.89
CA ASP A 367 10.00 26.63 -24.87
C ASP A 367 8.67 26.00 -25.30
N GLY A 368 8.66 24.67 -25.51
CA GLY A 368 7.45 23.93 -25.90
C GLY A 368 6.39 23.93 -24.81
N ALA A 369 6.81 23.81 -23.55
CA ALA A 369 5.96 23.91 -22.37
C ALA A 369 5.38 25.32 -22.21
N ILE A 370 6.21 26.36 -22.31
CA ILE A 370 5.78 27.77 -22.23
C ILE A 370 4.79 28.07 -23.36
N LYS A 371 5.09 27.68 -24.60
CA LYS A 371 4.22 27.91 -25.75
C LYS A 371 2.85 27.26 -25.55
N PHE A 372 2.83 25.98 -25.17
CA PHE A 372 1.57 25.26 -24.94
C PHE A 372 0.80 25.85 -23.75
N ALA A 373 1.48 26.20 -22.66
CA ALA A 373 0.86 26.85 -21.50
C ALA A 373 0.22 28.19 -21.88
N LYS A 374 0.85 29.01 -22.72
CA LYS A 374 0.28 30.26 -23.24
C LYS A 374 -0.92 30.02 -24.15
N GLU A 375 -0.95 28.95 -24.94
CA GLU A 375 -2.10 28.58 -25.78
C GLU A 375 -3.35 28.24 -24.94
N ILE A 376 -3.14 27.63 -23.78
CA ILE A 376 -4.21 27.25 -22.85
C ILE A 376 -4.37 28.26 -21.70
N ASP A 377 -3.62 29.34 -21.63
CA ASP A 377 -3.82 30.39 -20.62
C ASP A 377 -4.98 31.31 -21.02
N SER A 378 -5.65 31.88 -20.04
CA SER A 378 -6.62 32.96 -20.24
C SER A 378 -6.52 33.94 -19.07
N HIS A 379 -6.84 35.21 -19.30
CA HIS A 379 -6.76 36.22 -18.24
C HIS A 379 -7.59 35.81 -17.01
N THR A 380 -8.75 35.21 -17.27
CA THR A 380 -9.73 34.74 -16.28
C THR A 380 -9.46 33.35 -15.71
N LEU A 381 -8.38 32.66 -16.11
CA LEU A 381 -8.14 31.25 -15.72
C LEU A 381 -8.04 31.08 -14.19
N PHE A 382 -7.44 32.06 -13.51
CA PHE A 382 -7.27 32.10 -12.06
C PHE A 382 -8.28 33.02 -11.38
N GLU A 383 -9.41 33.30 -12.02
CA GLU A 383 -10.54 34.00 -11.40
C GLU A 383 -11.60 32.98 -10.96
N ASN A 384 -12.35 33.29 -9.91
CA ASN A 384 -13.52 32.50 -9.53
C ASN A 384 -14.65 32.79 -10.52
N SER A 385 -14.99 31.82 -11.38
CA SER A 385 -16.21 31.94 -12.19
C SER A 385 -17.43 31.66 -11.31
N ASP A 386 -18.22 32.69 -11.01
CA ASP A 386 -19.34 32.58 -10.08
C ASP A 386 -20.54 31.74 -10.61
N ASP A 387 -20.61 31.40 -11.91
CA ASP A 387 -21.88 30.98 -12.53
C ASP A 387 -21.93 29.63 -13.26
N PHE A 388 -20.86 28.83 -13.33
CA PHE A 388 -20.93 27.55 -14.06
C PHE A 388 -20.35 26.39 -13.27
N ILE A 389 -20.96 25.24 -13.50
CA ILE A 389 -20.49 23.89 -13.19
C ILE A 389 -21.17 23.26 -11.97
N GLY A 390 -22.36 22.71 -12.23
CA GLY A 390 -22.97 21.60 -11.49
C GLY A 390 -22.46 20.23 -11.94
N ASP A 391 -21.37 20.16 -12.71
CA ASP A 391 -20.82 18.94 -13.29
C ASP A 391 -19.37 18.70 -12.81
N GLU A 392 -19.10 17.63 -12.05
CA GLU A 392 -17.78 17.40 -11.44
C GLU A 392 -16.63 17.34 -12.46
N ASP A 393 -16.92 16.84 -13.67
CA ASP A 393 -15.95 16.67 -14.75
C ASP A 393 -15.33 18.00 -15.22
N GLN A 394 -16.14 19.05 -15.35
CA GLN A 394 -15.65 20.37 -15.78
C GLN A 394 -14.80 21.06 -14.69
N ARG A 395 -15.02 20.76 -13.41
CA ARG A 395 -14.17 21.27 -12.32
C ARG A 395 -12.79 20.62 -12.36
N LEU A 396 -12.74 19.31 -12.61
CA LEU A 396 -11.50 18.56 -12.76
C LEU A 396 -10.68 19.08 -13.96
N GLU A 397 -11.34 19.38 -15.08
CA GLU A 397 -10.70 19.94 -16.27
C GLU A 397 -10.04 21.30 -15.99
N ILE A 398 -10.78 22.25 -15.37
CA ILE A 398 -10.23 23.58 -15.03
C ILE A 398 -9.07 23.46 -14.05
N GLY A 399 -9.17 22.60 -13.03
CA GLY A 399 -8.09 22.36 -12.07
C GLY A 399 -6.82 21.84 -12.74
N THR A 400 -6.96 20.90 -13.67
CA THR A 400 -5.85 20.32 -14.45
C THR A 400 -5.20 21.37 -15.35
N ARG A 401 -6.01 22.20 -16.02
CA ARG A 401 -5.55 23.32 -16.84
C ARG A 401 -4.75 24.36 -16.04
N ARG A 402 -5.25 24.74 -14.85
CA ARG A 402 -4.54 25.64 -13.90
C ARG A 402 -3.19 25.06 -13.48
N GLY A 403 -3.17 23.77 -13.15
CA GLY A 403 -1.95 23.03 -12.82
C GLY A 403 -0.93 23.07 -13.96
N ALA A 404 -1.37 22.76 -15.19
CA ALA A 404 -0.51 22.79 -16.37
C ALA A 404 0.14 24.17 -16.60
N VAL A 405 -0.65 25.26 -16.56
CA VAL A 405 -0.14 26.63 -16.75
C VAL A 405 0.84 27.04 -15.63
N ALA A 406 0.48 26.81 -14.37
CA ALA A 406 1.34 27.12 -13.23
C ALA A 406 2.63 26.30 -13.23
N SER A 407 2.57 25.03 -13.64
CA SER A 407 3.73 24.14 -13.74
C SER A 407 4.74 24.61 -14.79
N ALA A 408 4.27 25.08 -15.96
CA ALA A 408 5.15 25.63 -16.99
C ALA A 408 5.82 26.94 -16.55
N ALA A 409 5.10 27.81 -15.83
CA ALA A 409 5.67 29.00 -15.22
C ALA A 409 6.76 28.66 -14.19
N ALA A 410 6.51 27.66 -13.34
CA ALA A 410 7.50 27.19 -12.37
C ALA A 410 8.75 26.59 -13.04
N ILE A 411 8.59 25.85 -14.15
CA ILE A 411 9.70 25.36 -14.97
C ILE A 411 10.51 26.52 -15.55
N ALA A 412 9.88 27.53 -16.12
CA ALA A 412 10.57 28.70 -16.69
C ALA A 412 11.42 29.44 -15.63
N LEU A 413 10.90 29.58 -14.41
CA LEU A 413 11.61 30.26 -13.31
C LEU A 413 12.68 29.38 -12.64
N THR A 414 12.56 28.06 -12.71
CA THR A 414 13.53 27.11 -12.15
C THR A 414 14.68 26.84 -13.10
N PHE A 415 14.37 26.58 -14.37
CA PHE A 415 15.32 26.33 -15.46
C PHE A 415 15.43 27.57 -16.35
N ARG A 416 15.86 28.68 -15.74
CA ARG A 416 15.88 30.01 -16.38
C ARG A 416 16.95 30.21 -17.46
N ASP A 417 17.93 29.31 -17.53
CA ASP A 417 19.03 29.42 -18.49
C ASP A 417 18.50 29.31 -19.93
N GLY A 418 18.67 30.38 -20.71
CA GLY A 418 18.18 30.46 -22.10
C GLY A 418 16.72 30.91 -22.24
N VAL A 419 16.00 31.17 -21.14
CA VAL A 419 14.65 31.72 -21.15
C VAL A 419 14.71 33.25 -21.24
N GLY A 420 13.93 33.85 -22.15
CA GLY A 420 13.91 35.31 -22.33
C GLY A 420 13.20 36.04 -21.18
N ASP A 421 13.57 37.30 -20.91
CA ASP A 421 12.98 38.12 -19.84
C ASP A 421 11.45 38.21 -19.94
N SER A 422 10.91 38.31 -21.15
CA SER A 422 9.45 38.34 -21.37
C SER A 422 8.74 37.06 -20.91
N ASP A 423 9.41 35.91 -20.95
CA ASP A 423 8.85 34.63 -20.50
C ASP A 423 8.99 34.47 -18.98
N LEU A 424 10.07 35.00 -18.39
CA LEU A 424 10.22 35.07 -16.94
C LEU A 424 9.16 36.00 -16.32
N ASP A 425 8.91 37.16 -16.92
CA ASP A 425 7.89 38.10 -16.47
C ASP A 425 6.47 37.54 -16.64
N TRP A 426 6.23 36.81 -17.74
CA TRP A 426 5.01 36.03 -17.89
C TRP A 426 4.87 35.01 -16.75
N GLY A 427 5.94 34.26 -16.45
CA GLY A 427 5.96 33.30 -15.34
C GLY A 427 5.61 33.93 -13.99
N ARG A 428 6.21 35.08 -13.66
CA ARG A 428 5.90 35.84 -12.44
C ARG A 428 4.45 36.33 -12.41
N SER A 429 3.92 36.76 -13.56
CA SER A 429 2.51 37.13 -13.70
C SER A 429 1.57 35.95 -13.45
N ILE A 430 1.93 34.73 -13.90
CA ILE A 430 1.18 33.51 -13.56
C ILE A 430 1.17 33.30 -12.05
N LEU A 431 2.32 33.40 -11.37
CA LEU A 431 2.41 33.19 -9.92
C LEU A 431 1.49 34.14 -9.16
N SER A 432 1.52 35.44 -9.46
CA SER A 432 0.68 36.43 -8.79
C SER A 432 -0.81 36.18 -8.99
N ARG A 433 -1.23 35.78 -10.19
CA ARG A 433 -2.63 35.42 -10.48
C ARG A 433 -3.03 34.14 -9.75
N ALA A 434 -2.16 33.14 -9.75
CA ALA A 434 -2.39 31.85 -9.12
C ALA A 434 -2.54 31.95 -7.59
N ILE A 435 -1.72 32.76 -6.91
CA ILE A 435 -1.79 32.98 -5.46
C ILE A 435 -3.09 33.67 -5.05
N SER A 436 -3.59 34.57 -5.90
CA SER A 436 -4.80 35.35 -5.62
C SER A 436 -6.09 34.52 -5.67
N LEU A 437 -6.05 33.31 -6.25
CA LEU A 437 -7.19 32.41 -6.36
C LEU A 437 -7.48 31.74 -5.01
N LYS A 438 -8.62 32.08 -4.41
CA LYS A 438 -9.09 31.45 -3.16
C LYS A 438 -9.62 30.04 -3.40
N GLU A 439 -9.38 29.15 -2.44
CA GLU A 439 -9.91 27.78 -2.47
C GLU A 439 -11.44 27.78 -2.28
N LYS A 440 -12.17 26.99 -3.08
CA LYS A 440 -13.62 26.84 -2.97
C LYS A 440 -13.97 25.52 -2.26
N ARG A 441 -14.51 25.63 -1.04
CA ARG A 441 -14.93 24.48 -0.22
C ARG A 441 -16.34 24.02 -0.63
N GLY A 442 -16.41 23.05 -1.54
CA GLY A 442 -17.67 22.39 -1.92
C GLY A 442 -18.15 21.34 -0.90
N PRO A 443 -19.33 20.73 -1.09
CA PRO A 443 -19.89 19.72 -0.17
C PRO A 443 -19.02 18.48 0.03
N MET A 444 -18.28 18.08 -1.01
CA MET A 444 -17.35 16.92 -1.00
C MET A 444 -15.90 17.33 -0.72
N TRP A 445 -15.64 18.59 -0.35
CA TRP A 445 -14.30 19.09 -0.13
C TRP A 445 -13.72 18.52 1.18
N ALA A 446 -12.48 18.05 1.12
CA ALA A 446 -11.73 17.59 2.26
C ALA A 446 -10.31 18.18 2.25
N GLU A 447 -9.83 18.65 3.41
CA GLU A 447 -8.47 19.18 3.60
C GLU A 447 -7.38 18.19 3.15
N GLN A 448 -7.64 16.89 3.31
CA GLN A 448 -6.71 15.80 2.98
C GLN A 448 -6.77 15.34 1.51
N SER A 449 -7.52 16.04 0.66
CA SER A 449 -7.64 15.69 -0.77
C SER A 449 -6.28 15.75 -1.46
N LEU A 450 -5.88 14.63 -2.09
CA LEU A 450 -4.64 14.55 -2.87
C LEU A 450 -4.87 15.05 -4.30
N ILE A 451 -4.49 16.29 -4.55
CA ILE A 451 -4.62 16.95 -5.86
C ILE A 451 -3.20 17.31 -6.36
N PRO A 452 -2.45 16.36 -6.93
CA PRO A 452 -1.05 16.58 -7.29
C PRO A 452 -0.86 17.64 -8.40
N TRP A 453 -1.91 17.91 -9.19
CA TRP A 453 -1.93 18.98 -10.19
C TRP A 453 -2.36 20.35 -9.63
N HIS A 454 -2.46 20.52 -8.30
CA HIS A 454 -2.88 21.79 -7.73
C HIS A 454 -1.86 22.90 -8.05
N HIS A 455 -2.34 23.98 -8.70
CA HIS A 455 -1.50 25.09 -9.18
C HIS A 455 -0.55 25.67 -8.11
N LEU A 456 -0.99 25.82 -6.86
CA LEU A 456 -0.15 26.36 -5.78
C LEU A 456 1.06 25.48 -5.42
N ILE A 457 1.03 24.17 -5.68
CA ILE A 457 2.21 23.31 -5.47
C ILE A 457 3.36 23.81 -6.35
N PHE A 458 3.07 24.13 -7.61
CA PHE A 458 4.05 24.66 -8.55
C PHE A 458 4.47 26.10 -8.22
N VAL A 459 3.53 26.93 -7.76
CA VAL A 459 3.84 28.29 -7.29
C VAL A 459 4.86 28.27 -6.16
N VAL A 460 4.67 27.40 -5.17
CA VAL A 460 5.60 27.23 -4.04
C VAL A 460 7.00 26.86 -4.52
N LYS A 461 7.12 25.92 -5.47
CA LYS A 461 8.42 25.57 -6.07
C LYS A 461 9.06 26.75 -6.79
N ALA A 462 8.27 27.55 -7.50
CA ALA A 462 8.76 28.73 -8.20
C ALA A 462 9.24 29.83 -7.24
N ILE A 463 8.51 30.10 -6.15
CA ILE A 463 8.93 31.04 -5.10
C ILE A 463 10.25 30.59 -4.47
N GLY A 464 10.35 29.31 -4.08
CA GLY A 464 11.59 28.76 -3.52
C GLY A 464 12.77 28.86 -4.49
N SER A 465 12.53 28.74 -5.80
CA SER A 465 13.55 28.99 -6.83
C SER A 465 13.97 30.46 -6.86
N GLU A 466 13.02 31.41 -6.95
CA GLU A 466 13.33 32.84 -6.96
C GLU A 466 14.13 33.28 -5.72
N ILE A 467 13.84 32.72 -4.53
CA ILE A 467 14.59 32.99 -3.30
C ILE A 467 16.05 32.53 -3.44
N ARG A 468 16.29 31.29 -3.88
CA ARG A 468 17.65 30.75 -4.08
C ARG A 468 18.47 31.53 -5.10
N TYR A 469 17.82 32.08 -6.12
CA TYR A 469 18.48 32.93 -7.12
C TYR A 469 18.59 34.40 -6.71
N GLY A 470 18.04 34.81 -5.56
CA GLY A 470 18.03 36.20 -5.10
C GLY A 470 17.19 37.13 -5.98
N THR A 471 16.24 36.59 -6.75
CA THR A 471 15.33 37.36 -7.63
C THR A 471 13.91 37.47 -7.09
N ALA A 472 13.67 36.91 -5.90
CA ALA A 472 12.39 36.99 -5.21
C ALA A 472 11.96 38.45 -4.95
N THR A 473 10.68 38.74 -5.14
CA THR A 473 10.08 40.00 -4.72
C THR A 473 10.04 40.06 -3.19
N GLU A 474 10.02 41.27 -2.61
CA GLU A 474 9.86 41.44 -1.16
C GLU A 474 8.58 40.77 -0.62
N SER A 475 7.55 40.64 -1.46
CA SER A 475 6.30 39.94 -1.12
C SER A 475 6.44 38.42 -1.10
N ALA A 476 7.36 37.83 -1.87
CA ALA A 476 7.39 36.38 -2.11
C ALA A 476 7.60 35.56 -0.83
N THR A 477 8.40 36.08 0.11
CA THR A 477 8.61 35.44 1.41
C THR A 477 7.34 35.50 2.27
N ILE A 478 6.61 36.62 2.23
CA ILE A 478 5.33 36.77 2.92
C ILE A 478 4.27 35.86 2.29
N ASP A 479 4.24 35.78 0.96
CA ASP A 479 3.35 34.89 0.22
C ASP A 479 3.58 33.43 0.63
N LEU A 480 4.86 33.02 0.79
CA LEU A 480 5.21 31.68 1.27
C LEU A 480 4.70 31.42 2.70
N ILE A 481 4.85 32.38 3.62
CA ILE A 481 4.31 32.28 4.99
C ILE A 481 2.77 32.15 4.97
N CYS A 482 2.09 32.97 4.16
CA CYS A 482 0.64 32.92 4.02
C CYS A 482 0.15 31.59 3.44
N LEU A 483 0.89 30.99 2.50
CA LEU A 483 0.52 29.71 1.88
C LEU A 483 0.58 28.52 2.86
N VAL A 484 1.26 28.64 4.01
CA VAL A 484 1.24 27.61 5.06
C VAL A 484 -0.18 27.41 5.60
N THR A 485 -1.00 28.47 5.67
CA THR A 485 -2.38 28.40 6.16
C THR A 485 -3.38 28.03 5.06
N TYR A 486 -2.89 27.63 3.87
CA TYR A 486 -3.79 27.23 2.80
C TYR A 486 -4.59 25.97 3.21
N PRO A 487 -5.90 25.92 2.91
CA PRO A 487 -6.78 24.91 3.48
C PRO A 487 -6.58 23.49 2.94
N LEU A 488 -5.90 23.31 1.80
CA LEU A 488 -5.52 21.98 1.32
C LEU A 488 -4.17 21.56 1.91
N GLU A 489 -4.13 20.42 2.60
CA GLU A 489 -2.95 19.94 3.30
C GLU A 489 -1.78 19.72 2.35
N ILE A 490 -2.03 19.16 1.16
CA ILE A 490 -1.00 18.94 0.12
C ILE A 490 -0.25 20.23 -0.27
N VAL A 491 -0.94 21.38 -0.27
CA VAL A 491 -0.32 22.69 -0.56
C VAL A 491 0.51 23.14 0.65
N SER A 492 -0.07 23.11 1.85
CA SER A 492 0.64 23.52 3.08
C SER A 492 1.89 22.67 3.34
N LEU A 493 1.84 21.36 3.10
CA LEU A 493 3.00 20.47 3.21
C LEU A 493 4.03 20.74 2.11
N SER A 494 3.59 21.06 0.89
CA SER A 494 4.50 21.46 -0.19
C SER A 494 5.27 22.74 0.15
N VAL A 495 4.65 23.68 0.88
CA VAL A 495 5.30 24.89 1.41
C VAL A 495 6.39 24.51 2.39
N ILE A 496 6.09 23.67 3.38
CA ILE A 496 7.06 23.24 4.40
C ILE A 496 8.22 22.49 3.75
N GLU A 497 7.94 21.57 2.82
CA GLU A 497 8.96 20.83 2.08
C GLU A 497 9.89 21.73 1.27
N GLU A 498 9.35 22.80 0.67
CA GLU A 498 10.18 23.73 -0.08
C GLU A 498 10.92 24.71 0.83
N ALA A 499 10.29 25.17 1.90
CA ALA A 499 10.89 26.06 2.89
C ALA A 499 12.10 25.40 3.56
N VAL A 500 12.00 24.14 3.96
CA VAL A 500 13.12 23.43 4.60
C VAL A 500 14.38 23.38 3.72
N LYS A 501 14.22 23.32 2.39
CA LYS A 501 15.35 23.38 1.45
C LYS A 501 16.03 24.75 1.38
N LEU A 502 15.41 25.77 1.96
CA LEU A 502 15.95 27.13 2.06
C LEU A 502 16.67 27.36 3.40
N TRP A 503 16.90 26.33 4.22
CA TRP A 503 17.58 26.50 5.51
C TRP A 503 18.96 27.17 5.36
N SER A 504 19.72 26.81 4.32
CA SER A 504 21.03 27.44 4.04
C SER A 504 20.94 28.90 3.60
N ASP A 505 19.80 29.30 3.02
CA ASP A 505 19.57 30.64 2.47
C ASP A 505 18.95 31.58 3.52
N ASP A 506 17.94 31.10 4.25
CA ASP A 506 17.19 31.84 5.27
C ASP A 506 16.66 30.91 6.39
N PRO A 507 17.50 30.58 7.40
CA PRO A 507 17.12 29.70 8.51
C PRO A 507 15.92 30.22 9.32
N LYS A 508 15.80 31.54 9.43
CA LYS A 508 14.78 32.20 10.24
C LYS A 508 13.40 32.06 9.59
N LEU A 509 13.32 32.22 8.26
CA LEU A 509 12.10 31.94 7.50
C LEU A 509 11.64 30.50 7.71
N VAL A 510 12.55 29.54 7.60
CA VAL A 510 12.21 28.11 7.79
C VAL A 510 11.67 27.87 9.19
N TRP A 511 12.33 28.41 10.21
CA TRP A 511 11.89 28.23 11.60
C TRP A 511 10.52 28.85 11.88
N VAL A 512 10.26 30.04 11.34
CA VAL A 512 8.94 30.69 11.45
C VAL A 512 7.85 29.90 10.73
N ILE A 513 8.15 29.31 9.56
CA ILE A 513 7.22 28.44 8.84
C ILE A 513 6.90 27.17 9.65
N LEU A 514 7.90 26.55 10.30
CA LEU A 514 7.68 25.42 11.20
C LEU A 514 6.83 25.83 12.42
N TRP A 515 7.13 26.98 13.02
CA TRP A 515 6.32 27.54 14.11
C TRP A 515 4.85 27.74 13.70
N LEU A 516 4.62 28.32 12.52
CA LEU A 516 3.27 28.52 11.99
C LEU A 516 2.58 27.18 11.72
N ALA A 517 3.27 26.23 11.09
CA ALA A 517 2.73 24.90 10.79
C ALA A 517 2.26 24.15 12.05
N PHE A 518 3.05 24.16 13.13
CA PHE A 518 2.65 23.58 14.41
C PHE A 518 1.55 24.38 15.10
N SER A 519 1.49 25.70 14.92
CA SER A 519 0.39 26.53 15.43
C SER A 519 -0.95 26.11 14.82
N LEU A 520 -0.96 25.79 13.52
CA LEU A 520 -2.14 25.31 12.78
C LEU A 520 -2.58 23.89 13.17
N CYS A 521 -1.82 23.17 13.98
CA CYS A 521 -2.26 21.89 14.53
C CYS A 521 -3.27 22.05 15.67
N HIS A 522 -3.47 23.26 16.20
CA HIS A 522 -4.49 23.56 17.19
C HIS A 522 -5.85 23.78 16.51
N ILE A 523 -6.77 22.84 16.72
CA ILE A 523 -8.12 22.91 16.15
C ILE A 523 -9.14 23.17 17.27
N PRO A 524 -9.92 24.27 17.22
CA PRO A 524 -10.97 24.51 18.20
C PRO A 524 -12.09 23.47 18.07
N ARG A 525 -12.63 22.99 19.19
CA ARG A 525 -13.72 22.00 19.20
C ARG A 525 -15.04 22.60 18.71
N ARG A 526 -15.66 21.94 17.72
CA ARG A 526 -16.97 22.31 17.19
C ARG A 526 -18.08 21.96 18.18
N GLN A 527 -19.06 22.85 18.35
CA GLN A 527 -20.18 22.65 19.30
C GLN A 527 -21.33 21.81 18.71
N LYS A 528 -21.45 21.66 17.38
CA LYS A 528 -22.51 20.87 16.72
C LYS A 528 -22.02 20.20 15.44
N TYR A 529 -22.56 19.00 15.17
CA TYR A 529 -22.33 18.24 13.93
C TYR A 529 -23.05 18.82 12.69
N ASP A 530 -24.03 19.72 12.87
CA ASP A 530 -24.91 20.25 11.80
C ASP A 530 -24.59 21.70 11.37
N GLU A 531 -23.54 22.33 11.90
CA GLU A 531 -23.16 23.66 11.42
C GLU A 531 -22.38 23.55 10.11
N PRO A 532 -22.75 24.32 9.05
CA PRO A 532 -21.96 24.43 7.83
C PRO A 532 -20.51 24.75 8.18
N LEU A 533 -19.55 24.30 7.35
CA LEU A 533 -18.16 24.72 7.38
C LEU A 533 -18.07 26.25 7.20
N ASP A 534 -18.37 27.02 8.24
CA ASP A 534 -18.20 28.47 8.23
C ASP A 534 -16.69 28.76 8.10
N ASP A 535 -16.36 29.77 7.31
CA ASP A 535 -15.02 30.08 6.78
C ASP A 535 -13.97 30.24 7.89
N SER A 536 -13.37 29.13 8.31
CA SER A 536 -12.28 29.10 9.29
C SER A 536 -10.97 29.75 8.80
N THR A 537 -10.96 30.36 7.61
CA THR A 537 -9.83 31.17 7.13
C THR A 537 -9.74 32.53 7.82
N ASP A 538 -10.84 33.06 8.37
CA ASP A 538 -10.82 34.34 9.08
C ASP A 538 -10.13 34.26 10.46
N ASP A 539 -9.86 33.06 10.99
CA ASP A 539 -9.34 32.86 12.35
C ASP A 539 -7.79 32.77 12.43
N PHE A 540 -7.09 32.63 11.30
CA PHE A 540 -5.61 32.52 11.29
C PHE A 540 -4.86 33.82 11.01
N ALA A 541 -5.57 34.91 10.67
CA ALA A 541 -4.96 36.19 10.34
C ALA A 541 -4.02 36.71 11.44
N LEU A 542 -4.40 36.53 12.72
CA LEU A 542 -3.57 36.93 13.86
C LEU A 542 -2.30 36.07 13.96
N THR A 543 -2.39 34.76 13.70
CA THR A 543 -1.26 33.84 13.74
C THR A 543 -0.29 34.10 12.59
N ILE A 544 -0.80 34.41 11.39
CA ILE A 544 0.01 34.85 10.24
C ILE A 544 0.72 36.16 10.57
N HIS A 545 0.02 37.14 11.13
CA HIS A 545 0.62 38.42 11.50
C HIS A 545 1.77 38.25 12.49
N LYS A 546 1.59 37.38 13.50
CA LYS A 546 2.66 37.02 14.44
C LYS A 546 3.83 36.32 13.77
N ALA A 547 3.58 35.41 12.82
CA ALA A 547 4.65 34.77 12.05
C ALA A 547 5.47 35.81 11.26
N ILE A 548 4.80 36.75 10.60
CA ILE A 548 5.45 37.85 9.87
C ILE A 548 6.23 38.75 10.83
N GLU A 549 5.71 39.05 12.01
CA GLU A 549 6.39 39.83 13.05
C GLU A 549 7.66 39.11 13.54
N PHE A 550 7.58 37.81 13.84
CA PHE A 550 8.76 37.02 14.21
C PHE A 550 9.82 37.04 13.13
N TYR A 551 9.42 36.92 11.86
CA TYR A 551 10.34 36.95 10.74
C TYR A 551 10.97 38.34 10.53
N THR A 552 10.19 39.41 10.60
CA THR A 552 10.64 40.77 10.21
C THR A 552 11.24 41.60 11.35
N GLN A 553 10.81 41.39 12.61
CA GLN A 553 11.10 42.32 13.72
C GLN A 553 11.85 41.68 14.90
N SER A 554 11.75 40.36 15.10
CA SER A 554 12.37 39.68 16.25
C SER A 554 13.77 39.15 15.93
N GLU A 555 14.79 39.42 16.73
CA GLU A 555 16.08 38.69 16.64
C GLU A 555 16.01 37.29 17.30
N GLN A 556 14.97 37.04 18.10
CA GLN A 556 14.79 35.78 18.83
C GLN A 556 13.98 34.77 18.03
N TRP A 557 14.39 33.50 18.14
CA TRP A 557 13.73 32.34 17.57
C TRP A 557 12.53 31.93 18.45
N PRO A 558 11.28 31.92 17.94
CA PRO A 558 10.13 31.54 18.76
C PRO A 558 10.17 30.04 19.11
N PRO A 559 9.80 29.64 20.34
CA PRO A 559 9.66 28.22 20.67
C PRO A 559 8.53 27.60 19.85
N LEU A 560 8.75 26.37 19.37
CA LEU A 560 7.72 25.65 18.60
C LEU A 560 6.47 25.40 19.46
N PRO A 561 5.25 25.62 18.92
CA PRO A 561 4.01 25.42 19.64
C PRO A 561 3.85 23.99 20.15
N LEU A 562 3.59 23.84 21.44
CA LEU A 562 3.32 22.56 22.08
C LEU A 562 1.85 22.19 21.97
N PRO A 563 1.51 20.88 21.97
CA PRO A 563 0.13 20.46 22.08
C PRO A 563 -0.50 20.94 23.40
N PRO A 564 -1.83 21.16 23.44
CA PRO A 564 -2.56 21.41 24.67
C PRO A 564 -2.41 20.21 25.63
N PRO A 565 -2.64 20.38 26.95
CA PRO A 565 -2.49 19.30 27.93
C PRO A 565 -3.18 18.01 27.49
N ALA A 566 -2.53 16.85 27.65
CA ALA A 566 -3.03 15.57 27.15
C ALA A 566 -4.43 15.23 27.70
N TRP A 567 -4.66 15.57 28.97
CA TRP A 567 -5.92 15.35 29.69
C TRP A 567 -6.23 16.52 30.62
N VAL A 568 -7.51 16.88 30.74
CA VAL A 568 -8.02 17.88 31.68
C VAL A 568 -9.09 17.29 32.58
N ARG A 569 -9.17 17.76 33.83
CA ARG A 569 -10.23 17.32 34.77
C ARG A 569 -11.56 17.96 34.38
N VAL A 570 -12.62 17.16 34.33
CA VAL A 570 -13.96 17.59 33.93
C VAL A 570 -14.94 17.41 35.08
N SER A 571 -15.89 18.35 35.24
CA SER A 571 -16.96 18.25 36.24
C SER A 571 -18.09 17.32 35.77
N LYS A 572 -18.78 16.67 36.71
CA LYS A 572 -19.93 15.75 36.45
C LYS A 572 -21.07 16.38 35.63
N GLU A 573 -21.24 17.70 35.67
CA GLU A 573 -22.27 18.40 34.89
C GLU A 573 -21.97 18.47 33.38
N LYS A 574 -20.71 18.31 32.99
CA LYS A 574 -20.27 18.25 31.59
C LYS A 574 -20.12 16.80 31.08
N GLU A 575 -20.47 15.80 31.89
CA GLU A 575 -20.29 14.36 31.60
C GLU A 575 -21.01 13.92 30.32
N ASN A 576 -22.22 14.46 30.05
CA ASN A 576 -22.98 14.19 28.82
C ASN A 576 -22.43 14.88 27.55
N ARG A 577 -21.40 15.74 27.64
CA ARG A 577 -20.86 16.52 26.50
C ARG A 577 -19.52 16.01 25.97
N PHE A 578 -18.82 15.15 26.69
CA PHE A 578 -17.65 14.46 26.15
C PHE A 578 -18.02 12.99 26.02
N HIS A 579 -17.81 12.42 24.83
CA HIS A 579 -17.81 10.97 24.67
C HIS A 579 -16.55 10.45 25.37
N PHE A 580 -16.65 10.30 26.68
CA PHE A 580 -15.58 9.78 27.52
C PHE A 580 -15.45 8.30 27.20
N HIS A 581 -14.25 7.87 26.81
CA HIS A 581 -13.85 6.46 26.82
C HIS A 581 -14.44 5.53 25.74
N GLU A 582 -14.42 5.87 24.44
CA GLU A 582 -14.68 4.83 23.43
C GLU A 582 -13.70 3.65 23.54
N ASP A 583 -12.47 3.91 24.05
CA ASP A 583 -11.38 2.93 24.13
C ASP A 583 -11.07 2.41 25.56
N TYR A 584 -11.74 2.92 26.62
CA TYR A 584 -11.43 2.53 28.02
C TYR A 584 -12.70 2.13 28.80
N GLU A 585 -12.67 1.00 29.51
CA GLU A 585 -13.80 0.58 30.32
C GLU A 585 -13.77 1.25 31.70
N TRP A 586 -14.93 1.35 32.36
CA TRP A 586 -15.03 1.88 33.74
C TRP A 586 -14.11 1.15 34.73
N ASN A 587 -13.82 -0.13 34.46
CA ASN A 587 -12.91 -0.95 35.26
C ASN A 587 -11.44 -0.54 35.14
N ASP A 588 -11.06 0.17 34.08
CA ASP A 588 -9.68 0.55 33.77
C ASP A 588 -9.27 1.85 34.48
N ILE A 589 -10.23 2.59 35.04
CA ILE A 589 -10.00 3.87 35.72
C ILE A 589 -9.47 3.64 37.15
N GLU A 590 -8.41 4.35 37.52
CA GLU A 590 -7.78 4.29 38.85
C GLU A 590 -8.66 4.92 39.93
N ASP A 591 -9.15 6.14 39.70
CA ASP A 591 -10.07 6.86 40.59
C ASP A 591 -11.35 7.26 39.85
N THR A 592 -12.43 6.53 40.10
CA THR A 592 -13.75 6.78 39.48
C THR A 592 -14.46 8.03 40.03
N SER A 593 -13.87 8.74 41.00
CA SER A 593 -14.42 9.99 41.53
C SER A 593 -14.00 11.23 40.73
N VAL A 594 -12.94 11.11 39.90
CA VAL A 594 -12.39 12.18 39.06
C VAL A 594 -12.59 11.82 37.59
N ASN A 595 -13.31 12.68 36.87
CA ASN A 595 -13.50 12.51 35.44
C ASN A 595 -12.39 13.25 34.67
N TRP A 596 -11.78 12.58 33.70
CA TRP A 596 -10.75 13.13 32.83
C TRP A 596 -11.24 13.15 31.39
N GLY A 597 -11.02 14.25 30.68
CA GLY A 597 -11.42 14.42 29.28
C GLY A 597 -10.33 15.08 28.46
N GLU A 598 -10.55 15.12 27.14
CA GLU A 598 -9.69 15.89 26.25
C GLU A 598 -9.93 17.40 26.41
N PRO A 599 -8.90 18.24 26.20
CA PRO A 599 -9.07 19.69 26.19
C PRO A 599 -10.06 20.18 25.11
N ASP A 600 -10.61 21.38 25.28
CA ASP A 600 -11.52 22.01 24.31
C ASP A 600 -10.82 22.42 22.99
N VAL A 601 -9.48 22.50 22.99
CA VAL A 601 -8.67 22.65 21.78
C VAL A 601 -8.05 21.30 21.47
N PHE A 602 -8.34 20.76 20.29
CA PHE A 602 -7.81 19.50 19.80
C PHE A 602 -6.44 19.71 19.13
N TRP A 603 -5.56 18.72 19.22
CA TRP A 603 -4.28 18.70 18.51
C TRP A 603 -4.37 17.75 17.34
N ASN A 604 -4.21 18.25 16.12
CA ASN A 604 -4.14 17.43 14.90
C ASN A 604 -2.82 16.67 14.84
N SER A 605 -2.78 15.53 15.52
CA SER A 605 -1.64 14.61 15.62
C SER A 605 -1.15 14.12 14.25
N LYS A 606 -2.07 13.82 13.33
CA LYS A 606 -1.75 13.38 11.97
C LYS A 606 -0.99 14.46 11.20
N LYS A 607 -1.50 15.69 11.15
CA LYS A 607 -0.82 16.82 10.48
C LYS A 607 0.54 17.11 11.13
N ALA A 608 0.60 17.10 12.47
CA ALA A 608 1.85 17.27 13.20
C ALA A 608 2.89 16.19 12.84
N SER A 609 2.46 14.95 12.58
CA SER A 609 3.34 13.84 12.20
C SER A 609 4.01 14.03 10.83
N GLU A 610 3.31 14.66 9.88
CA GLU A 610 3.86 15.05 8.59
C GLU A 610 4.86 16.19 8.77
N ILE A 611 4.53 17.20 9.59
CA ILE A 611 5.40 18.38 9.84
C ILE A 611 6.71 17.98 10.52
N ILE A 612 6.65 17.21 11.61
CA ILE A 612 7.87 16.80 12.36
C ILE A 612 8.82 15.96 11.50
N SER A 613 8.28 15.25 10.51
CA SER A 613 9.05 14.43 9.57
C SER A 613 9.85 15.26 8.56
N LYS A 614 9.54 16.55 8.38
CA LYS A 614 10.25 17.46 7.46
C LYS A 614 11.33 18.31 8.11
N ILE A 615 11.46 18.31 9.45
CA ILE A 615 12.44 19.17 10.13
C ILE A 615 13.88 18.81 9.67
N PRO A 616 14.71 19.81 9.28
CA PRO A 616 16.13 19.60 8.93
C PRO A 616 16.97 19.43 10.20
N PHE A 617 16.97 18.22 10.76
CA PHE A 617 17.55 17.96 12.09
C PHE A 617 19.04 18.27 12.19
N GLU A 618 19.83 17.87 11.21
CA GLU A 618 21.28 18.10 11.22
C GLU A 618 21.60 19.59 11.24
N GLU A 619 20.91 20.37 10.41
CA GLU A 619 21.15 21.79 10.28
C GLU A 619 20.61 22.57 11.48
N VAL A 620 19.45 22.18 12.04
CA VAL A 620 18.88 22.79 13.24
C VAL A 620 19.74 22.51 14.47
N LEU A 621 20.18 21.27 14.67
CA LEU A 621 21.00 20.89 15.83
C LEU A 621 22.40 21.52 15.80
N ASN A 622 22.88 21.93 14.61
CA ASN A 622 24.12 22.69 14.43
C ASN A 622 23.91 24.23 14.46
N SER A 623 22.71 24.70 14.77
CA SER A 623 22.36 26.13 14.82
C SER A 623 22.02 26.61 16.23
N GLU A 624 21.75 27.91 16.38
CA GLU A 624 21.28 28.51 17.65
C GLU A 624 19.91 27.96 18.11
N ALA A 625 19.15 27.32 17.21
CA ALA A 625 17.85 26.73 17.52
C ALA A 625 17.94 25.33 18.18
N LYS A 626 19.15 24.76 18.36
CA LYS A 626 19.35 23.43 18.98
C LYS A 626 18.57 23.26 20.28
N GLY A 627 18.71 24.21 21.21
CA GLY A 627 18.07 24.13 22.53
C GLY A 627 16.55 24.10 22.44
N LEU A 628 15.97 24.99 21.61
CA LEU A 628 14.52 25.06 21.40
C LEU A 628 13.96 23.78 20.80
N LEU A 629 14.70 23.13 19.89
CA LEU A 629 14.30 21.86 19.31
C LEU A 629 14.30 20.74 20.37
N ILE A 630 15.37 20.63 21.18
CA ILE A 630 15.45 19.60 22.23
C ILE A 630 14.33 19.79 23.26
N ASP A 631 14.08 21.02 23.70
CA ASP A 631 13.00 21.34 24.64
C ASP A 631 11.62 21.00 24.06
N PHE A 632 11.41 21.25 22.76
CA PHE A 632 10.20 20.85 22.05
C PHE A 632 10.04 19.32 22.07
N PHE A 633 11.08 18.56 21.69
CA PHE A 633 11.04 17.09 21.69
C PHE A 633 10.76 16.51 23.08
N ALA A 634 11.41 17.03 24.11
CA ALA A 634 11.18 16.61 25.49
C ALA A 634 9.72 16.84 25.90
N SER A 635 9.19 18.01 25.57
CA SER A 635 7.82 18.41 25.93
C SER A 635 6.76 17.58 25.18
N VAL A 636 6.92 17.39 23.87
CA VAL A 636 5.96 16.58 23.10
C VAL A 636 6.05 15.10 23.44
N LEU A 637 7.22 14.59 23.81
CA LEU A 637 7.38 13.22 24.29
C LEU A 637 6.64 13.00 25.62
N VAL A 638 6.74 13.94 26.56
CA VAL A 638 5.94 13.90 27.80
C VAL A 638 4.45 13.84 27.47
N TRP A 639 3.98 14.72 26.57
CA TRP A 639 2.58 14.73 26.13
C TRP A 639 2.17 13.41 25.47
N THR A 640 2.99 12.85 24.59
CA THR A 640 2.71 11.56 23.91
C THR A 640 2.65 10.42 24.91
N ASN A 641 3.54 10.40 25.90
CA ASN A 641 3.54 9.40 26.97
C ASN A 641 2.26 9.50 27.81
N GLU A 642 1.80 10.72 28.15
CA GLU A 642 0.54 10.92 28.85
C GLU A 642 -0.68 10.51 28.00
N LYS A 643 -0.65 10.68 26.67
CA LYS A 643 -1.72 10.20 25.79
C LYS A 643 -1.75 8.68 25.68
N ASN A 644 -0.59 8.05 25.51
CA ASN A 644 -0.46 6.60 25.33
C ASN A 644 -0.68 5.84 26.65
N SER A 645 -0.19 6.38 27.76
CA SER A 645 -0.33 5.81 29.10
C SER A 645 -0.92 6.84 30.06
N PRO A 646 -2.24 7.10 30.00
CA PRO A 646 -2.86 8.14 30.81
C PRO A 646 -2.63 7.91 32.32
N PRO A 647 -2.29 8.97 33.08
CA PRO A 647 -1.92 8.83 34.49
C PRO A 647 -3.08 8.40 35.39
N TRP A 648 -4.31 8.34 34.87
CA TRP A 648 -5.53 7.94 35.58
C TRP A 648 -6.01 6.52 35.21
N VAL A 649 -5.29 5.81 34.33
CA VAL A 649 -5.57 4.42 33.96
C VAL A 649 -4.74 3.47 34.83
N LYS A 650 -5.38 2.38 35.30
CA LYS A 650 -4.71 1.33 36.09
C LYS A 650 -3.62 0.65 35.26
N ARG A 651 -2.43 0.53 35.87
CA ARG A 651 -1.28 -0.18 35.29
C ARG A 651 -1.53 -1.68 35.12
N GLY A 652 -0.86 -2.29 34.13
CA GLY A 652 -0.87 -3.73 33.92
C GLY A 652 -2.15 -4.34 33.31
N ARG A 653 -3.12 -3.52 32.87
CA ARG A 653 -4.21 -3.98 31.99
C ARG A 653 -3.81 -3.83 30.53
N ARG A 654 -4.49 -4.55 29.63
CA ARG A 654 -4.19 -4.55 28.21
C ARG A 654 -4.31 -3.12 27.67
N ASN A 655 -3.17 -2.47 27.45
CA ASN A 655 -3.10 -1.16 26.83
C ASN A 655 -3.78 -1.25 25.47
N GLN A 656 -4.95 -0.63 25.32
CA GLN A 656 -5.46 -0.30 24.01
C GLN A 656 -4.62 0.89 23.57
N SER A 657 -3.61 0.64 22.71
CA SER A 657 -2.85 1.72 22.10
C SER A 657 -3.86 2.70 21.49
N PRO A 658 -3.84 4.00 21.82
CA PRO A 658 -4.79 4.94 21.28
C PRO A 658 -4.58 5.00 19.77
N THR A 659 -5.45 4.33 19.02
CA THR A 659 -5.44 4.33 17.54
C THR A 659 -5.51 5.74 16.97
N ARG A 660 -5.97 6.71 17.77
CA ARG A 660 -6.12 8.12 17.44
C ARG A 660 -4.81 8.90 17.25
N ILE A 661 -3.68 8.45 17.81
CA ILE A 661 -2.38 9.15 17.69
C ILE A 661 -1.24 8.24 17.23
N ILE A 662 -1.56 7.12 16.56
CA ILE A 662 -0.56 6.13 16.17
C ILE A 662 0.44 6.70 15.14
N GLU A 663 -0.03 7.48 14.16
CA GLU A 663 0.84 8.11 13.16
C GLU A 663 1.82 9.08 13.81
N TRP A 664 1.35 9.90 14.75
CA TRP A 664 2.18 10.80 15.53
C TRP A 664 3.20 10.05 16.38
N THR A 665 2.76 9.02 17.11
CA THR A 665 3.64 8.22 17.97
C THR A 665 4.75 7.58 17.15
N HIS A 666 4.42 7.01 15.99
CA HIS A 666 5.41 6.37 15.12
C HIS A 666 6.37 7.39 14.49
N ALA A 667 5.87 8.54 14.03
CA ALA A 667 6.70 9.61 13.51
C ALA A 667 7.66 10.15 14.57
N LEU A 668 7.17 10.40 15.79
CA LEU A 668 7.99 10.83 16.92
C LEU A 668 9.08 9.81 17.25
N GLY A 669 8.72 8.53 17.39
CA GLY A 669 9.70 7.46 17.63
C GLY A 669 10.77 7.40 16.55
N SER A 670 10.37 7.48 15.27
CA SER A 670 11.29 7.53 14.14
C SER A 670 12.23 8.74 14.22
N ARG A 671 11.72 9.93 14.53
CA ARG A 671 12.54 11.16 14.65
C ARG A 671 13.47 11.13 15.84
N LEU A 672 13.05 10.57 16.98
CA LEU A 672 13.92 10.35 18.13
C LEU A 672 15.09 9.43 17.77
N GLY A 673 14.85 8.39 16.97
CA GLY A 673 15.90 7.50 16.47
C GLY A 673 16.90 8.21 15.55
N HIS A 674 16.44 9.19 14.78
CA HIS A 674 17.33 10.06 13.99
C HIS A 674 18.14 10.98 14.91
N VAL A 675 17.49 11.73 15.81
CA VAL A 675 18.19 12.66 16.72
C VAL A 675 19.20 11.96 17.62
N ALA A 676 18.94 10.71 18.03
CA ALA A 676 19.83 9.94 18.91
C ALA A 676 21.25 9.74 18.37
N GLY A 677 21.48 9.77 17.05
CA GLY A 677 22.82 9.70 16.49
C GLY A 677 23.44 11.06 16.13
N LEU A 678 22.71 12.17 16.34
CA LEU A 678 23.18 13.54 16.09
C LEU A 678 23.61 14.26 17.38
N ILE A 679 23.22 13.76 18.55
CA ILE A 679 23.62 14.33 19.85
C ILE A 679 24.26 13.26 20.76
N PRO A 680 25.18 13.65 21.66
CA PRO A 680 25.85 12.68 22.54
C PRO A 680 24.86 11.89 23.40
N PHE A 681 25.11 10.59 23.59
CA PHE A 681 24.25 9.71 24.38
C PHE A 681 23.96 10.24 25.80
N ASP A 682 24.95 10.82 26.48
CA ASP A 682 24.77 11.37 27.84
C ASP A 682 23.80 12.57 27.89
N GLU A 683 23.67 13.32 26.79
CA GLU A 683 22.69 14.41 26.65
C GLU A 683 21.32 13.84 26.24
N PHE A 684 21.30 12.87 25.33
CA PHE A 684 20.08 12.26 24.78
C PHE A 684 19.33 11.39 25.79
N GLN A 685 20.05 10.52 26.51
CA GLN A 685 19.47 9.46 27.32
C GLN A 685 18.46 9.99 28.36
N PRO A 686 18.83 10.89 29.29
CA PRO A 686 17.93 11.28 30.37
C PRO A 686 16.72 12.10 29.86
N ILE A 687 16.89 12.84 28.77
CA ILE A 687 15.88 13.77 28.26
C ILE A 687 14.87 13.06 27.35
N LEU A 688 15.34 12.17 26.47
CA LEU A 688 14.55 11.65 25.36
C LEU A 688 14.43 10.11 25.34
N PHE A 689 15.39 9.37 25.90
CA PHE A 689 15.38 7.90 25.84
C PHE A 689 14.72 7.24 27.05
N ASP A 690 15.14 7.61 28.25
CA ASP A 690 14.61 7.05 29.51
C ASP A 690 13.10 7.27 29.68
N PRO A 691 12.48 8.38 29.20
CA PRO A 691 11.02 8.50 29.20
C PRO A 691 10.31 7.44 28.35
N VAL A 692 10.89 7.03 27.21
CA VAL A 692 10.32 5.98 26.35
C VAL A 692 10.41 4.61 27.03
N MET A 693 11.56 4.32 27.66
CA MET A 693 11.82 3.03 28.31
C MET A 693 10.92 2.76 29.52
N ARG A 694 10.41 3.83 30.16
CA ARG A 694 9.50 3.73 31.31
C ARG A 694 8.06 3.36 30.95
N LEU A 695 7.69 3.39 29.66
CA LEU A 695 6.35 3.00 29.22
C LEU A 695 6.12 1.49 29.34
N GLU A 696 4.88 1.09 29.59
CA GLU A 696 4.47 -0.31 29.68
C GLU A 696 4.13 -0.89 28.29
N ASP A 697 4.66 -2.08 28.01
CA ASP A 697 4.32 -2.96 26.88
C ASP A 697 4.09 -2.24 25.54
N GLU A 698 2.88 -2.34 24.97
CA GLU A 698 2.54 -1.88 23.62
C GLU A 698 2.84 -0.39 23.39
N ASN A 699 2.68 0.45 24.42
CA ASN A 699 2.96 1.88 24.33
C ASN A 699 4.47 2.16 24.18
N CYS A 700 5.31 1.31 24.79
CA CYS A 700 6.75 1.36 24.60
C CYS A 700 7.11 0.93 23.18
N TRP A 701 6.52 -0.16 22.68
CA TRP A 701 6.84 -0.71 21.35
C TRP A 701 6.48 0.25 20.21
N ALA A 702 5.37 0.99 20.32
CA ALA A 702 4.94 1.98 19.33
C ALA A 702 5.97 3.12 19.11
N LEU A 703 6.78 3.45 20.13
CA LEU A 703 7.89 4.41 20.00
C LEU A 703 9.22 3.70 19.69
N LEU A 704 9.48 2.59 20.36
CA LEU A 704 10.77 1.89 20.32
C LEU A 704 11.02 1.18 18.98
N SER A 705 9.97 0.64 18.35
CA SER A 705 10.06 -0.02 17.04
C SER A 705 10.53 0.95 15.94
N PRO A 706 9.84 2.08 15.69
CA PRO A 706 10.30 3.05 14.70
C PRO A 706 11.61 3.73 15.11
N PHE A 707 11.85 3.96 16.41
CA PHE A 707 13.14 4.46 16.91
C PHE A 707 14.30 3.56 16.48
N THR A 708 14.22 2.28 16.82
CA THR A 708 15.30 1.31 16.57
C THR A 708 15.50 1.12 15.07
N SER A 709 14.41 1.10 14.29
CA SER A 709 14.49 0.98 12.84
C SER A 709 15.22 2.17 12.22
N THR A 710 14.85 3.41 12.56
CA THR A 710 15.55 4.60 12.01
C THR A 710 17.01 4.63 12.44
N TYR A 711 17.29 4.33 13.71
CA TYR A 711 18.66 4.37 14.24
C TYR A 711 19.58 3.37 13.54
N ILE A 712 19.15 2.12 13.38
CA ILE A 712 19.94 1.09 12.67
C ILE A 712 20.16 1.49 11.21
N CYS A 713 19.14 2.00 10.50
CA CYS A 713 19.30 2.42 9.12
C CYS A 713 20.35 3.54 8.98
N GLY A 714 20.17 4.65 9.71
CA GLY A 714 21.05 5.81 9.58
C GLY A 714 22.45 5.58 10.14
N TYR A 715 22.56 4.95 11.31
CA TYR A 715 23.80 4.92 12.11
C TYR A 715 24.53 3.58 12.10
N VAL A 716 23.94 2.53 11.54
CA VAL A 716 24.61 1.22 11.40
C VAL A 716 24.74 0.83 9.93
N TYR A 717 23.65 0.82 9.16
CA TYR A 717 23.69 0.43 7.74
C TYR A 717 24.34 1.49 6.86
N ASP A 718 23.90 2.75 6.97
CA ASP A 718 24.30 3.82 6.05
C ASP A 718 25.57 4.55 6.52
N ALA A 719 25.82 4.60 7.83
CA ALA A 719 26.99 5.27 8.38
C ALA A 719 28.31 4.62 7.93
N THR A 720 29.27 5.43 7.49
CA THR A 720 30.63 4.97 7.14
C THR A 720 31.44 4.52 8.35
N VAL A 721 31.23 5.17 9.50
CA VAL A 721 31.78 4.80 10.81
C VAL A 721 30.62 4.69 11.79
N ILE A 722 30.50 3.54 12.46
CA ILE A 722 29.44 3.32 13.44
C ILE A 722 29.72 4.18 14.69
N PRO A 723 28.72 4.91 15.23
CA PRO A 723 28.88 5.66 16.47
C PRO A 723 29.34 4.79 17.65
N GLU A 724 30.15 5.36 18.55
CA GLU A 724 30.74 4.62 19.68
C GLU A 724 29.68 4.10 20.67
N ASP A 725 28.60 4.87 20.83
CA ASP A 725 27.45 4.59 21.69
C ASP A 725 26.41 3.63 21.07
N ALA A 726 26.52 3.30 19.78
CA ALA A 726 25.55 2.48 19.08
C ALA A 726 25.32 1.12 19.74
N LYS A 727 26.39 0.46 20.23
CA LYS A 727 26.26 -0.81 20.96
C LYS A 727 25.46 -0.67 22.24
N GLN A 728 25.67 0.43 22.97
CA GLN A 728 24.99 0.71 24.22
C GLN A 728 23.50 0.98 23.98
N ILE A 729 23.17 1.81 23.00
CA ILE A 729 21.78 2.13 22.63
C ILE A 729 21.02 0.85 22.21
N LEU A 730 21.61 0.05 21.32
CA LEU A 730 20.97 -1.17 20.83
C LEU A 730 20.82 -2.24 21.93
N ASP A 731 21.80 -2.36 22.84
CA ASP A 731 21.68 -3.27 23.98
C ASP A 731 20.56 -2.84 24.94
N LEU A 732 20.39 -1.53 25.17
CA LEU A 732 19.27 -1.00 25.97
C LEU A 732 17.92 -1.27 25.31
N CYS A 733 17.78 -1.06 24.00
CA CYS A 733 16.56 -1.40 23.26
C CYS A 733 16.23 -2.91 23.39
N LEU A 734 17.24 -3.78 23.19
CA LEU A 734 17.04 -5.22 23.29
C LEU A 734 16.69 -5.63 24.73
N ASN A 735 17.39 -5.10 25.74
CA ASN A 735 17.11 -5.41 27.15
C ASN A 735 15.66 -5.09 27.51
N ARG A 736 15.21 -3.88 27.17
CA ARG A 736 13.83 -3.48 27.41
C ARG A 736 12.86 -4.43 26.71
N PHE A 737 13.13 -4.79 25.46
CA PHE A 737 12.26 -5.71 24.73
C PHE A 737 12.20 -7.11 25.34
N LEU A 738 13.33 -7.64 25.81
CA LEU A 738 13.42 -8.97 26.44
C LEU A 738 12.68 -9.07 27.79
N GLU A 739 12.37 -7.96 28.44
CA GLU A 739 11.52 -7.92 29.65
C GLU A 739 10.05 -8.23 29.34
N ALA A 740 9.63 -8.17 28.07
CA ALA A 740 8.25 -8.36 27.68
C ALA A 740 7.72 -9.76 28.06
N PRO A 741 6.46 -9.88 28.53
CA PRO A 741 5.89 -11.17 28.94
C PRO A 741 5.90 -12.26 27.87
N VAL A 742 5.94 -11.89 26.58
CA VAL A 742 6.00 -12.82 25.44
C VAL A 742 7.26 -13.70 25.44
N PHE A 743 8.34 -13.27 26.11
CA PHE A 743 9.57 -14.06 26.25
C PHE A 743 9.50 -15.07 27.40
N LYS A 744 8.43 -15.08 28.21
CA LYS A 744 8.19 -16.11 29.23
C LYS A 744 7.57 -17.36 28.58
N ARG A 745 8.35 -18.45 28.54
CA ARG A 745 7.97 -19.74 27.93
C ARG A 745 6.65 -20.29 28.42
N ASP A 746 6.41 -20.25 29.73
CA ASP A 746 5.22 -20.85 30.36
C ASP A 746 3.99 -19.93 30.32
N SER A 747 4.09 -18.75 29.71
CA SER A 747 2.94 -17.86 29.56
C SER A 747 1.98 -18.37 28.49
N TYR A 748 0.68 -18.11 28.66
CA TYR A 748 -0.37 -18.48 27.69
C TYR A 748 -0.09 -17.99 26.25
N ARG A 749 0.67 -16.90 26.11
CA ARG A 749 1.07 -16.30 24.82
C ARG A 749 2.59 -16.33 24.58
N GLY A 750 3.32 -17.22 25.24
CA GLY A 750 4.77 -17.34 25.07
C GLY A 750 5.14 -17.51 23.59
N GLY A 751 6.03 -16.67 23.08
CA GLY A 751 6.51 -16.68 21.69
C GLY A 751 5.51 -16.17 20.64
N LYS A 752 4.33 -15.69 21.05
CA LYS A 752 3.34 -15.09 20.16
C LYS A 752 3.41 -13.57 20.27
N PHE A 753 4.09 -12.94 19.31
CA PHE A 753 4.07 -11.49 19.17
C PHE A 753 2.72 -11.03 18.60
N SER A 754 2.20 -9.92 19.12
CA SER A 754 0.97 -9.30 18.64
C SER A 754 1.23 -7.87 18.13
N GLY A 755 0.25 -7.31 17.42
CA GLY A 755 0.36 -5.97 16.86
C GLY A 755 1.35 -5.89 15.70
N PHE A 756 1.66 -4.66 15.30
CA PHE A 756 2.59 -4.38 14.20
C PHE A 756 4.03 -4.15 14.69
N ASP A 757 4.20 -3.66 15.92
CA ASP A 757 5.49 -3.16 16.40
C ASP A 757 6.43 -4.25 16.90
N GLN A 758 5.93 -5.23 17.63
CA GLN A 758 6.78 -6.30 18.16
C GLN A 758 7.42 -7.16 17.05
N PRO A 759 6.68 -7.66 16.04
CA PRO A 759 7.29 -8.41 14.95
C PRO A 759 8.34 -7.58 14.19
N ARG A 760 8.05 -6.31 13.93
CA ARG A 760 8.98 -5.39 13.27
C ARG A 760 10.24 -5.14 14.09
N LEU A 761 10.11 -5.02 15.41
CA LEU A 761 11.24 -4.85 16.32
C LEU A 761 12.13 -6.12 16.36
N VAL A 762 11.54 -7.32 16.30
CA VAL A 762 12.30 -8.58 16.17
C VAL A 762 13.14 -8.57 14.89
N GLU A 763 12.53 -8.29 13.74
CA GLU A 763 13.25 -8.24 12.46
C GLU A 763 14.34 -7.17 12.44
N THR A 764 14.07 -6.02 13.06
CA THR A 764 15.00 -4.89 13.14
C THR A 764 16.20 -5.21 14.03
N LEU A 765 15.98 -5.75 15.23
CA LEU A 765 17.06 -6.16 16.14
C LEU A 765 17.83 -7.42 15.67
N MET A 766 17.26 -8.17 14.73
CA MET A 766 17.96 -9.24 14.00
C MET A 766 18.64 -8.76 12.71
N PHE A 767 18.58 -7.46 12.41
CA PHE A 767 19.18 -6.84 11.22
C PHE A 767 18.70 -7.42 9.88
N VAL A 768 17.42 -7.83 9.83
CA VAL A 768 16.81 -8.44 8.63
C VAL A 768 15.59 -7.72 8.10
N SER A 769 15.11 -6.68 8.80
CA SER A 769 13.95 -5.86 8.40
C SER A 769 14.12 -5.22 7.02
N ILE A 770 15.36 -4.95 6.60
CA ILE A 770 15.71 -4.52 5.24
C ILE A 770 16.42 -5.67 4.53
N GLU A 771 15.90 -6.06 3.37
CA GLU A 771 16.47 -7.18 2.60
C GLU A 771 17.76 -6.81 1.86
N ARG A 772 17.72 -5.67 1.15
CA ARG A 772 18.84 -5.16 0.36
C ARG A 772 18.80 -3.63 0.40
N ALA A 773 19.93 -2.97 0.27
CA ALA A 773 20.08 -1.54 -0.04
C ALA A 773 21.51 -1.31 -0.56
N GLU A 774 21.65 -1.10 -1.87
CA GLU A 774 22.96 -1.10 -2.54
C GLU A 774 23.85 0.08 -2.15
N LEU A 775 23.24 1.18 -1.69
CA LEU A 775 23.96 2.38 -1.25
C LEU A 775 24.34 2.36 0.24
N ALA A 776 23.95 1.34 0.99
CA ALA A 776 24.36 1.21 2.38
C ALA A 776 25.86 0.94 2.49
N ALA A 777 26.48 1.36 3.59
CA ALA A 777 27.89 1.12 3.85
C ALA A 777 28.17 -0.35 4.19
N ARG A 778 27.22 -1.06 4.81
CA ARG A 778 27.40 -2.45 5.27
C ARG A 778 26.08 -3.24 5.39
N PHE A 779 26.20 -4.56 5.53
CA PHE A 779 25.16 -5.57 5.73
C PHE A 779 24.15 -5.67 4.58
N VAL A 780 23.23 -4.71 4.50
CA VAL A 780 22.13 -4.73 3.53
C VAL A 780 22.61 -4.41 2.11
N ASN A 781 23.83 -3.92 1.93
CA ASN A 781 24.50 -3.85 0.63
C ASN A 781 25.04 -5.22 0.14
N GLY A 782 24.98 -6.25 0.99
CA GLY A 782 25.50 -7.59 0.73
C GLY A 782 26.87 -7.87 1.37
N ASP A 783 27.55 -6.86 1.93
CA ASP A 783 28.82 -7.03 2.63
C ASP A 783 28.57 -7.25 4.13
N TRP A 784 28.85 -8.47 4.61
CA TRP A 784 28.70 -8.86 6.02
C TRP A 784 30.02 -8.98 6.78
N SER A 785 31.11 -8.40 6.26
CA SER A 785 32.43 -8.43 6.90
C SER A 785 32.44 -7.88 8.33
N ASP A 786 31.62 -6.87 8.62
CA ASP A 786 31.49 -6.23 9.92
C ASP A 786 30.57 -6.97 10.93
N ILE A 787 30.15 -8.21 10.64
CA ILE A 787 29.14 -8.93 11.44
C ILE A 787 29.55 -9.10 12.91
N GLY A 788 30.85 -9.08 13.21
CA GLY A 788 31.37 -9.07 14.57
C GLY A 788 30.80 -7.97 15.47
N PHE A 789 30.35 -6.84 14.88
CA PHE A 789 29.70 -5.76 15.61
C PHE A 789 28.36 -6.20 16.23
N ILE A 790 27.52 -6.93 15.48
CA ILE A 790 26.15 -7.29 15.89
C ILE A 790 26.07 -8.65 16.62
N ILE A 791 27.07 -9.52 16.46
CA ILE A 791 27.06 -10.88 17.06
C ILE A 791 26.72 -10.88 18.56
N PRO A 792 27.29 -10.01 19.43
CA PRO A 792 26.97 -10.04 20.86
C PRO A 792 25.49 -9.75 21.15
N LEU A 793 24.89 -8.80 20.40
CA LEU A 793 23.48 -8.45 20.51
C LEU A 793 22.59 -9.62 20.05
N VAL A 794 22.92 -10.21 18.90
CA VAL A 794 22.20 -11.35 18.32
C VAL A 794 22.30 -12.58 19.23
N ASP A 795 23.49 -12.90 19.76
CA ASP A 795 23.69 -14.03 20.67
C ASP A 795 22.80 -13.91 21.92
N LYS A 796 22.75 -12.72 22.53
CA LYS A 796 21.87 -12.43 23.65
C LYS A 796 20.39 -12.60 23.30
N PHE A 797 19.97 -12.07 22.16
CA PHE A 797 18.57 -12.15 21.72
C PHE A 797 18.14 -13.60 21.44
N VAL A 798 18.96 -14.34 20.68
CA VAL A 798 18.69 -15.73 20.29
C VAL A 798 18.64 -16.66 21.50
N ARG A 799 19.53 -16.46 22.49
CA ARG A 799 19.50 -17.25 23.74
C ARG A 799 18.21 -17.03 24.54
N ALA A 800 17.69 -15.80 24.57
CA ALA A 800 16.49 -15.47 25.30
C ALA A 800 15.19 -15.91 24.58
N GLY A 801 15.11 -15.65 23.26
CA GLY A 801 13.88 -15.78 22.49
C GLY A 801 13.87 -16.86 21.40
N GLY A 802 15.01 -17.47 21.05
CA GLY A 802 15.14 -18.33 19.86
C GLY A 802 14.34 -19.64 19.89
N TRP A 803 13.76 -20.01 21.03
CA TRP A 803 12.79 -21.11 21.11
C TRP A 803 11.45 -20.78 20.43
N ALA A 804 11.13 -19.50 20.26
CA ALA A 804 9.95 -19.05 19.52
C ALA A 804 10.26 -18.99 18.02
N ALA A 805 9.38 -19.56 17.19
CA ALA A 805 9.55 -19.58 15.73
C ALA A 805 9.68 -18.16 15.14
N SER A 806 8.90 -17.22 15.67
CA SER A 806 8.90 -15.81 15.31
C SER A 806 10.22 -15.07 15.59
N VAL A 807 11.09 -15.59 16.45
CA VAL A 807 12.46 -15.07 16.67
C VAL A 807 13.48 -15.87 15.86
N MET A 808 13.31 -17.20 15.81
CA MET A 808 14.20 -18.10 15.10
C MET A 808 14.19 -17.86 13.59
N ASP A 809 13.03 -17.60 12.99
CA ASP A 809 12.92 -17.36 11.55
C ASP A 809 13.74 -16.13 11.09
N PRO A 810 13.61 -14.94 11.72
CA PRO A 810 14.49 -13.80 11.44
C PRO A 810 15.98 -14.06 11.69
N TYR A 811 16.33 -14.81 12.75
CA TYR A 811 17.72 -15.18 13.02
C TYR A 811 18.32 -16.09 11.93
N LEU A 812 17.56 -17.07 11.44
CA LEU A 812 18.02 -17.91 10.33
C LEU A 812 18.17 -17.10 9.05
N THR A 813 17.27 -16.14 8.80
CA THR A 813 17.42 -15.21 7.68
C THR A 813 18.71 -14.40 7.78
N LEU A 814 19.07 -13.93 8.98
CA LEU A 814 20.35 -13.26 9.22
C LEU A 814 21.52 -14.19 8.88
N CYS A 815 21.50 -15.42 9.41
CA CYS A 815 22.55 -16.41 9.17
C CYS A 815 22.68 -16.78 7.69
N GLU A 816 21.57 -16.88 6.96
CA GLU A 816 21.56 -17.17 5.52
C GLU A 816 22.13 -16.03 4.70
N ARG A 817 21.78 -14.77 5.01
CA ARG A 817 22.31 -13.59 4.32
C ARG A 817 23.79 -13.38 4.58
N SER A 818 24.25 -13.72 5.79
CA SER A 818 25.62 -13.52 6.24
C SER A 818 26.47 -14.79 6.26
N LYS A 819 25.97 -15.91 5.69
CA LYS A 819 26.58 -17.25 5.83
C LYS A 819 28.07 -17.31 5.46
N GLU A 820 28.54 -16.46 4.56
CA GLU A 820 29.97 -16.39 4.20
C GLU A 820 30.83 -15.90 5.36
N TYR A 821 30.35 -14.93 6.13
CA TYR A 821 31.06 -14.26 7.22
C TYR A 821 30.63 -14.72 8.62
N TYR A 822 29.48 -15.39 8.76
CA TYR A 822 28.98 -15.84 10.07
C TYR A 822 29.88 -16.94 10.65
N PRO A 823 30.38 -16.80 11.90
CA PRO A 823 31.24 -17.81 12.51
C PRO A 823 30.46 -19.09 12.83
N ALA A 824 30.87 -20.22 12.26
CA ALA A 824 30.20 -21.50 12.42
C ALA A 824 30.12 -21.97 13.88
N GLU A 825 31.16 -21.70 14.67
CA GLU A 825 31.17 -22.03 16.09
C GLU A 825 30.15 -21.21 16.90
N VAL A 826 29.99 -19.93 16.57
CA VAL A 826 29.01 -19.05 17.22
C VAL A 826 27.59 -19.54 16.90
N PHE A 827 27.30 -19.79 15.61
CA PHE A 827 26.02 -20.36 15.17
C PHE A 827 25.70 -21.67 15.91
N ALA A 828 26.66 -22.59 15.96
CA ALA A 828 26.49 -23.86 16.64
C ALA A 828 26.19 -23.69 18.14
N ASN A 829 26.90 -22.78 18.82
CA ASN A 829 26.67 -22.48 20.23
C ASN A 829 25.28 -21.87 20.50
N GLN A 830 24.82 -20.99 19.61
CA GLN A 830 23.51 -20.34 19.72
C GLN A 830 22.37 -21.36 19.54
N ILE A 831 22.40 -22.17 18.47
CA ILE A 831 21.39 -23.21 18.25
C ILE A 831 21.39 -24.22 19.41
N ILE A 832 22.58 -24.67 19.83
CA ILE A 832 22.71 -25.61 20.95
C ILE A 832 22.09 -25.05 22.24
N SER A 833 22.24 -23.75 22.52
CA SER A 833 21.67 -23.14 23.72
C SER A 833 20.14 -23.22 23.79
N ILE A 834 19.47 -23.32 22.64
CA ILE A 834 18.01 -23.39 22.53
C ILE A 834 17.52 -24.83 22.66
N ILE A 835 18.17 -25.74 21.94
CA ILE A 835 17.74 -27.14 21.82
C ILE A 835 18.12 -28.03 23.02
N HIS A 836 18.91 -27.52 23.98
CA HIS A 836 19.35 -28.26 25.16
C HIS A 836 18.21 -28.88 26.00
N GLY A 837 16.98 -28.37 25.88
CA GLY A 837 15.80 -28.89 26.56
C GLY A 837 15.08 -30.06 25.85
N GLY A 838 15.55 -30.52 24.68
CA GLY A 838 14.87 -31.54 23.87
C GLY A 838 13.76 -30.99 22.96
N SER A 839 13.29 -31.82 22.02
CA SER A 839 12.31 -31.44 20.98
C SER A 839 10.96 -31.01 21.55
N ASP A 840 10.50 -31.62 22.65
CA ASP A 840 9.23 -31.29 23.32
C ASP A 840 9.13 -29.83 23.79
N ASN A 841 10.28 -29.18 24.02
CA ASN A 841 10.37 -27.77 24.42
C ASN A 841 10.35 -26.79 23.23
N LEU A 842 10.23 -27.30 21.99
CA LEU A 842 10.23 -26.54 20.74
C LEU A 842 8.90 -26.65 19.99
N LYS A 843 7.78 -26.65 20.71
CA LYS A 843 6.42 -26.76 20.13
C LYS A 843 6.19 -25.77 18.99
N GLY A 844 6.73 -24.55 19.08
CA GLY A 844 6.61 -23.52 18.05
C GLY A 844 7.30 -23.85 16.72
N TRP A 845 8.30 -24.73 16.71
CA TRP A 845 9.02 -25.12 15.47
C TRP A 845 8.34 -26.25 14.71
N HIS A 846 7.43 -27.00 15.34
CA HIS A 846 6.79 -28.14 14.70
C HIS A 846 5.90 -27.68 13.53
N GLY A 847 6.04 -28.32 12.37
CA GLY A 847 5.32 -27.95 11.15
C GLY A 847 5.87 -26.72 10.41
N THR A 848 6.99 -26.15 10.87
CA THR A 848 7.70 -25.05 10.19
C THR A 848 8.87 -25.56 9.34
N PHE A 849 9.47 -24.68 8.54
CA PHE A 849 10.71 -24.98 7.80
C PHE A 849 11.99 -24.75 8.61
N ILE A 850 11.89 -24.33 9.88
CA ILE A 850 13.04 -24.05 10.75
C ILE A 850 14.02 -25.24 10.80
N PRO A 851 13.60 -26.50 11.03
CA PRO A 851 14.52 -27.63 11.03
C PRO A 851 15.31 -27.77 9.72
N ALA A 852 14.62 -27.65 8.58
CA ALA A 852 15.24 -27.77 7.26
C ALA A 852 16.26 -26.64 7.00
N ARG A 853 15.92 -25.39 7.36
CA ARG A 853 16.83 -24.24 7.24
C ARG A 853 18.08 -24.38 8.11
N ILE A 854 17.93 -24.85 9.35
CA ILE A 854 19.09 -25.14 10.21
C ILE A 854 19.98 -26.22 9.59
N ALA A 855 19.39 -27.30 9.06
CA ALA A 855 20.15 -28.38 8.41
C ALA A 855 20.95 -27.88 7.19
N GLU A 856 20.35 -27.01 6.37
CA GLU A 856 21.02 -26.38 5.22
C GLU A 856 22.19 -25.49 5.64
N LEU A 857 22.04 -24.70 6.72
CA LEU A 857 23.14 -23.89 7.27
C LEU A 857 24.26 -24.76 7.86
N VAL A 858 23.92 -25.83 8.60
CA VAL A 858 24.91 -26.80 9.10
C VAL A 858 25.67 -27.43 7.95
N GLN A 859 24.97 -27.83 6.88
CA GLN A 859 25.60 -28.34 5.66
C GLN A 859 26.57 -27.32 5.08
N PHE A 860 26.13 -26.06 4.90
CA PHE A 860 26.98 -25.01 4.34
C PHE A 860 28.24 -24.79 5.16
N PHE A 861 28.12 -24.60 6.48
CA PHE A 861 29.28 -24.39 7.36
C PHE A 861 30.20 -25.61 7.43
N ALA A 862 29.65 -26.82 7.39
CA ALA A 862 30.45 -28.04 7.35
C ALA A 862 31.35 -28.10 6.10
N HIS A 863 30.82 -27.69 4.94
CA HIS A 863 31.59 -27.64 3.70
C HIS A 863 32.60 -26.48 3.68
N ARG A 864 32.18 -25.27 4.10
CA ARG A 864 33.03 -24.07 4.13
C ARG A 864 34.26 -24.26 5.02
N ASP A 865 34.08 -24.83 6.21
CA ASP A 865 35.10 -24.93 7.24
C ASP A 865 35.79 -26.32 7.25
N THR A 866 35.80 -27.02 6.10
CA THR A 866 36.50 -28.31 5.96
C THR A 866 38.02 -28.11 5.89
N PRO A 867 38.85 -28.87 6.66
CA PRO A 867 38.46 -29.93 7.59
C PRO A 867 37.92 -29.38 8.92
N LEU A 868 36.80 -29.94 9.37
CA LEU A 868 36.14 -29.50 10.60
C LEU A 868 36.97 -29.84 11.84
N ASN A 869 37.10 -28.86 12.74
CA ASN A 869 37.57 -29.14 14.09
C ASN A 869 36.62 -30.12 14.80
N LEU A 870 37.16 -31.13 15.49
CA LEU A 870 36.43 -32.13 16.26
C LEU A 870 35.38 -31.51 17.20
N ALA A 871 35.69 -30.39 17.84
CA ALA A 871 34.75 -29.70 18.74
C ALA A 871 33.51 -29.17 17.99
N LEU A 872 33.71 -28.58 16.81
CA LEU A 872 32.63 -28.04 15.98
C LEU A 872 31.80 -29.18 15.36
N ALA A 873 32.47 -30.23 14.88
CA ALA A 873 31.79 -31.37 14.28
C ALA A 873 30.86 -32.09 15.29
N LYS A 874 31.29 -32.23 16.55
CA LYS A 874 30.44 -32.72 17.64
C LYS A 874 29.20 -31.85 17.89
N LYS A 875 29.36 -30.52 17.84
CA LYS A 875 28.26 -29.58 18.00
C LYS A 875 27.24 -29.74 16.87
N PHE A 876 27.69 -29.80 15.62
CA PHE A 876 26.81 -30.00 14.46
C PHE A 876 26.09 -31.35 14.48
N LEU A 877 26.76 -32.45 14.84
CA LEU A 877 26.10 -33.75 14.97
C LEU A 877 24.96 -33.71 16.00
N ARG A 878 25.19 -33.08 17.16
CA ARG A 878 24.16 -32.90 18.20
C ARG A 878 22.97 -32.06 17.72
N ILE A 879 23.21 -31.06 16.88
CA ILE A 879 22.13 -30.29 16.26
C ILE A 879 21.32 -31.20 15.33
N LEU A 880 21.99 -31.91 14.41
CA LEU A 880 21.34 -32.79 13.45
C LEU A 880 20.53 -33.90 14.14
N ASP A 881 21.01 -34.48 15.25
CA ASP A 881 20.28 -35.51 16.01
C ASP A 881 18.88 -35.00 16.43
N ILE A 882 18.82 -33.79 16.98
CA ILE A 882 17.55 -33.21 17.44
C ILE A 882 16.64 -32.86 16.27
N LEU A 883 17.19 -32.44 15.12
CA LEU A 883 16.39 -32.18 13.92
C LEU A 883 15.78 -33.47 13.33
N VAL A 884 16.51 -34.60 13.41
CA VAL A 884 15.98 -35.92 13.04
C VAL A 884 14.81 -36.31 13.94
N ASP A 885 14.93 -36.10 15.26
CA ASP A 885 13.85 -36.35 16.21
C ASP A 885 12.59 -35.49 15.92
N MET A 886 12.78 -34.31 15.34
CA MET A 886 11.69 -33.43 14.88
C MET A 886 11.10 -33.82 13.52
N GLY A 887 11.61 -34.87 12.88
CA GLY A 887 11.12 -35.41 11.61
C GLY A 887 11.80 -34.89 10.35
N ASP A 888 12.91 -34.14 10.47
CA ASP A 888 13.68 -33.71 9.29
C ASP A 888 14.55 -34.84 8.73
N ARG A 889 14.12 -35.43 7.61
CA ARG A 889 14.81 -36.55 6.96
C ARG A 889 16.15 -36.16 6.32
N ARG A 890 16.35 -34.87 6.01
CA ARG A 890 17.61 -34.37 5.40
C ARG A 890 18.75 -34.42 6.41
N SER A 891 18.47 -34.07 7.67
CA SER A 891 19.44 -34.12 8.76
C SER A 891 20.03 -35.52 8.95
N ALA A 892 19.23 -36.59 8.82
CA ALA A 892 19.71 -37.97 8.91
C ALA A 892 20.72 -38.33 7.80
N ALA A 893 20.50 -37.82 6.58
CA ALA A 893 21.43 -38.02 5.47
C ALA A 893 22.74 -37.24 5.69
N LEU A 894 22.65 -36.02 6.22
CA LEU A 894 23.80 -35.16 6.51
C LEU A 894 24.76 -35.77 7.53
N GLN A 895 24.26 -36.46 8.55
CA GLN A 895 25.08 -37.15 9.56
C GLN A 895 26.01 -38.21 8.96
N LEU A 896 25.64 -38.81 7.82
CA LEU A 896 26.41 -39.82 7.11
C LEU A 896 27.34 -39.25 6.02
N GLY A 897 27.33 -37.92 5.87
CA GLY A 897 28.14 -37.17 4.90
C GLY A 897 29.64 -37.21 5.19
N GLU A 898 30.45 -36.99 4.16
CA GLU A 898 31.92 -37.12 4.24
C GLU A 898 32.55 -36.22 5.30
N SER A 899 32.02 -35.00 5.49
CA SER A 899 32.50 -34.03 6.50
C SER A 899 32.40 -34.53 7.95
N PHE A 900 31.59 -35.55 8.24
CA PHE A 900 31.37 -36.07 9.59
C PHE A 900 31.88 -37.50 9.82
N ARG A 901 32.29 -38.23 8.77
CA ARG A 901 32.70 -39.64 8.86
C ARG A 901 33.93 -39.89 9.74
N GLU A 902 34.79 -38.88 9.91
CA GLU A 902 36.06 -39.00 10.65
C GLU A 902 35.95 -38.61 12.14
N VAL A 903 34.77 -38.12 12.58
CA VAL A 903 34.54 -37.65 13.95
C VAL A 903 34.39 -38.85 14.89
N ARG A 904 35.49 -39.25 15.53
CA ARG A 904 35.48 -40.30 16.57
C ARG A 904 35.25 -39.70 17.96
N LEU A 905 34.34 -40.28 18.74
CA LEU A 905 34.26 -39.99 20.17
C LEU A 905 35.57 -40.43 20.85
N PRO A 906 36.18 -39.60 21.73
CA PRO A 906 37.27 -40.08 22.57
C PRO A 906 36.73 -41.22 23.45
N SER A 907 37.51 -42.30 23.52
CA SER A 907 37.20 -43.53 24.25
C SER A 907 36.97 -43.29 25.73
#